data_AF-A0A5C1YE96-F1
#
_entry.id   AF-A0A5C1YE96-F1
#
_cell.length_a   1.000
_cell.length_b   1.000
_cell.length_c   1.000
_cell.angle_alpha   90.00
_cell.angle_beta   90.00
_cell.angle_gamma   90.00
#
_symmetry.space_group_name_H-M   'P 1'
#
loop_
_entity.id
_entity.type
_entity.pdbx_description
1 polymer ?
#
loop_
_entity_poly.entity_id
_entity_poly.type
_entity_poly.pdbx_seq_one_letter_code
_entity_poly.pdbx_strand_id
1 'polypeptide(L)'
;MAALTNKERVGRVLDLVAEGLGPWMVTLLHGKYGSGWATEVGRTAGLTGRDATPNQSDPAYLFWVFDKQWHQVFKDQLTFEDKRVVSALWDARKEWAHGERISSERTERVLMDGEHILRSTGAVQLADEADEMRREFRRLMFEEDQKRLQRAQEKALSVQVDSTGLPAWRDVVEPHDDVARGTFELAQFAADLRQVHQGVAGPEYGDPVEFFGRTYLTRGLRYLLEQAIKRLSGGGGEPVIDLMTSFGGGKTHSLLAVYHAAAGVPAERLPGIGELLDGIGVAELPANVSRAVLVGNDLSILGMPKREGITVNTLWGELAYQLGGIEGYELLKRYDEQSVPPTTTALADLLSKYGPCIVLIDEWVAYLRQLWSRDKTAPAGTFDGHMTFVQSLTEAVKAVPNALLVVSLPASDVVRDMPGSDAPIENEHEVGGTAGLEALRHLRSVIHRLESAWQPATIEESFEIVRRRIFKPFGREQDAARDLVVHKFMDHYMRYGSDVPSEVMQPGYRASMRTAYPIHPELFDRLYKDWSTLERFQRTRGVLRLMATVVYALWTSGDRSPMILPASIPLDNAKVFDELANHLDDSWKPMVDADVAGETSTANVVDSDIRILGRSMATKRAARCVFLGTAPMANLRNRDGTAATIRGIEQKRVVLGSTYPGDNPAHVTDGLRRLGDLGKYMNRDQDRYWLSLQQTVAQIVQERADSYHEEQVFDELAQVVRQETDKGLFERVHRFPHGSIDVEDDPGIGLVIFGPDRPFSKRGRSVAEDAAIEFLTKRGTNARIHKNSLVFLAPEVDRVDLLLNAVRQRMAWEYILENRDSLNLDQHNIKVAESRVAQQKQTVKDSIREAYRWILVPTQEPGAAEIELESILMNGDGTLAERVTKKADAGEFVVRTFSPSLLRMQINRLHLWREKPYVPLDVLVGYFSQYVYMPKVAQPKVVVDAVWHLDDALVVELDGFAYADSYEDGRFSGLTMKAPSAVRQGGLVVDPVVAAQQIEADTKVADRESGESESGGTGPGAGVSGTSVGGTGTGASGSTTSAPGGRPAAAVPTRFHATKDLTVNRVVRDAGQIYEEIVSHFVTAGVPVRVTIDIESDQLARLTDDQRSAIRENLKTLGFADKDWSMD
;
A
#
# COMPACT_ATOMS: atom_id res chain seq x y z
N MET A 1 -10.27 -47.42 -20.50
CA MET A 1 -10.34 -46.75 -21.83
C MET A 1 -9.50 -45.49 -21.77
N ALA A 2 -9.04 -44.95 -22.90
CA ALA A 2 -8.41 -43.62 -22.91
C ALA A 2 -9.50 -42.57 -22.65
N ALA A 3 -9.16 -41.51 -21.91
CA ALA A 3 -10.09 -40.41 -21.66
C ALA A 3 -10.21 -39.54 -22.91
N LEU A 4 -11.44 -39.29 -23.37
CA LEU A 4 -11.70 -38.44 -24.54
C LEU A 4 -11.32 -36.98 -24.24
N THR A 5 -10.52 -36.40 -25.13
CA THR A 5 -10.13 -34.99 -25.08
C THR A 5 -11.32 -34.06 -25.33
N ASN A 6 -11.22 -32.81 -24.88
CA ASN A 6 -12.17 -31.74 -25.16
C ASN A 6 -12.58 -31.68 -26.64
N LYS A 7 -11.60 -31.80 -27.55
CA LYS A 7 -11.84 -31.77 -29.00
C LYS A 7 -12.63 -32.98 -29.50
N GLU A 8 -12.36 -34.18 -28.99
CA GLU A 8 -13.12 -35.37 -29.37
C GLU A 8 -14.55 -35.34 -28.82
N ARG A 9 -14.76 -34.78 -27.61
CA ARG A 9 -16.09 -34.59 -27.02
C ARG A 9 -16.94 -33.59 -27.80
N VAL A 10 -16.36 -32.45 -28.20
CA VAL A 10 -17.03 -31.49 -29.09
C VAL A 10 -17.38 -32.10 -30.45
N GLY A 11 -16.45 -32.85 -31.06
CA GLY A 11 -16.72 -33.53 -32.34
C GLY A 11 -17.94 -34.46 -32.25
N ARG A 12 -17.96 -35.36 -31.25
CA ARG A 12 -19.05 -36.32 -31.06
C ARG A 12 -20.42 -35.67 -30.86
N VAL A 13 -20.51 -34.56 -30.11
CA VAL A 13 -21.80 -33.87 -29.96
C VAL A 13 -22.21 -33.13 -31.23
N LEU A 14 -21.28 -32.59 -32.02
CA LEU A 14 -21.60 -32.04 -33.33
C LEU A 14 -22.12 -33.12 -34.29
N ASP A 15 -21.56 -34.33 -34.23
CA ASP A 15 -22.03 -35.49 -34.99
C ASP A 15 -23.45 -35.94 -34.55
N LEU A 16 -23.70 -36.10 -33.24
CA LEU A 16 -25.04 -36.40 -32.70
C LEU A 16 -26.07 -35.34 -33.09
N VAL A 17 -25.70 -34.05 -33.00
CA VAL A 17 -26.55 -32.93 -33.41
C VAL A 17 -26.89 -33.02 -34.89
N ALA A 18 -25.96 -33.40 -35.78
CA ALA A 18 -26.26 -33.60 -37.19
C ALA A 18 -27.19 -34.80 -37.43
N GLU A 19 -26.99 -35.91 -36.71
CA GLU A 19 -27.84 -37.11 -36.83
C GLU A 19 -29.29 -36.85 -36.42
N GLY A 20 -29.54 -36.04 -35.38
CA GLY A 20 -30.89 -35.65 -34.97
C GLY A 20 -31.50 -34.52 -35.81
N LEU A 21 -30.73 -33.45 -36.06
CA LEU A 21 -31.21 -32.25 -36.74
C LEU A 21 -31.43 -32.49 -38.24
N GLY A 22 -30.61 -33.32 -38.89
CA GLY A 22 -30.67 -33.57 -40.34
C GLY A 22 -32.02 -34.12 -40.82
N PRO A 23 -32.48 -35.29 -40.34
CA PRO A 23 -33.77 -35.88 -40.73
C PRO A 23 -34.96 -34.97 -40.39
N TRP A 24 -34.90 -34.28 -39.24
CA TRP A 24 -35.92 -33.31 -38.82
C TRP A 24 -36.02 -32.13 -39.80
N MET A 25 -34.89 -31.51 -40.15
CA MET A 25 -34.84 -30.40 -41.12
C MET A 25 -35.35 -30.84 -42.49
N VAL A 26 -34.90 -32.00 -42.97
CA VAL A 26 -35.28 -32.55 -44.29
C VAL A 26 -36.77 -32.82 -44.37
N THR A 27 -37.39 -33.32 -43.29
CA THR A 27 -38.83 -33.56 -43.22
C THR A 27 -39.63 -32.26 -43.39
N LEU A 28 -39.25 -31.19 -42.69
CA LEU A 28 -39.90 -29.88 -42.80
C LEU A 28 -39.67 -29.22 -44.18
N LEU A 29 -38.44 -29.31 -44.70
CA LEU A 29 -38.09 -28.78 -46.03
C LEU A 29 -38.85 -29.50 -47.15
N HIS A 30 -38.98 -30.82 -47.06
CA HIS A 30 -39.75 -31.63 -48.00
C HIS A 30 -41.26 -31.34 -47.89
N GLY A 31 -41.78 -31.15 -46.66
CA GLY A 31 -43.17 -30.77 -46.42
C GLY A 31 -43.54 -29.40 -47.02
N LYS A 32 -42.61 -28.43 -47.05
CA LYS A 32 -42.86 -27.11 -47.63
C LYS A 32 -42.59 -27.03 -49.14
N TYR A 33 -41.50 -27.63 -49.62
CA TYR A 33 -41.00 -27.43 -51.00
C TYR A 33 -41.09 -28.70 -51.88
N GLY A 34 -41.68 -29.78 -51.39
CA GLY A 34 -41.84 -31.03 -52.12
C GLY A 34 -40.50 -31.71 -52.47
N SER A 35 -40.49 -32.53 -53.52
CA SER A 35 -39.28 -33.25 -53.97
C SER A 35 -38.18 -32.32 -54.50
N GLY A 36 -38.49 -31.06 -54.81
CA GLY A 36 -37.53 -30.05 -55.26
C GLY A 36 -36.82 -29.28 -54.15
N TRP A 37 -37.04 -29.61 -52.87
CA TRP A 37 -36.60 -28.80 -51.73
C TRP A 37 -35.12 -28.42 -51.75
N ALA A 38 -34.23 -29.35 -52.12
CA ALA A 38 -32.79 -29.11 -52.22
C ALA A 38 -32.44 -28.00 -53.23
N THR A 39 -33.13 -27.99 -54.37
CA THR A 39 -32.96 -26.97 -55.42
C THR A 39 -33.52 -25.63 -54.98
N GLU A 40 -34.61 -25.60 -54.21
CA GLU A 40 -35.24 -24.37 -53.72
C GLU A 40 -34.43 -23.71 -52.60
N VAL A 41 -33.89 -24.50 -51.67
CA VAL A 41 -32.91 -24.06 -50.66
C VAL A 41 -31.66 -23.51 -51.35
N GLY A 42 -31.13 -24.22 -52.36
CA GLY A 42 -29.97 -23.74 -53.13
C GLY A 42 -30.21 -22.41 -53.85
N ARG A 43 -31.44 -22.19 -54.38
CA ARG A 43 -31.82 -20.93 -55.04
C ARG A 43 -32.02 -19.77 -54.07
N THR A 44 -32.53 -20.02 -52.87
CA THR A 44 -32.75 -18.98 -51.85
C THR A 44 -31.52 -18.66 -51.00
N ALA A 45 -30.56 -19.60 -50.87
CA ALA A 45 -29.38 -19.44 -50.01
C ALA A 45 -28.10 -18.98 -50.75
N GLY A 46 -28.12 -18.88 -52.09
CA GLY A 46 -27.07 -18.19 -52.86
C GLY A 46 -25.78 -18.99 -53.10
N LEU A 47 -25.89 -20.24 -53.54
CA LEU A 47 -24.74 -21.12 -53.78
C LEU A 47 -23.87 -20.69 -54.99
N THR A 48 -22.60 -20.34 -54.74
CA THR A 48 -21.57 -20.11 -55.77
C THR A 48 -20.49 -21.19 -55.74
N GLY A 49 -20.76 -22.35 -56.35
CA GLY A 49 -19.76 -23.38 -56.66
C GLY A 49 -19.63 -24.53 -55.66
N ARG A 50 -19.19 -25.68 -56.19
CA ARG A 50 -18.86 -27.01 -55.59
C ARG A 50 -19.76 -27.64 -54.52
N ASP A 51 -20.24 -26.92 -53.52
CA ASP A 51 -20.97 -27.49 -52.37
C ASP A 51 -22.49 -27.61 -52.62
N ALA A 52 -22.88 -27.82 -53.89
CA ALA A 52 -24.28 -27.89 -54.32
C ALA A 52 -24.95 -29.26 -54.11
N THR A 53 -24.27 -30.20 -53.46
CA THR A 53 -24.81 -31.53 -53.15
C THR A 53 -25.33 -31.56 -51.72
N PRO A 54 -26.63 -31.83 -51.45
CA PRO A 54 -27.17 -31.80 -50.10
C PRO A 54 -26.55 -32.87 -49.21
N ASN A 55 -25.73 -32.46 -48.23
CA ASN A 55 -25.13 -33.37 -47.28
C ASN A 55 -25.85 -33.31 -45.93
N GLN A 56 -26.79 -34.24 -45.74
CA GLN A 56 -27.64 -34.33 -44.55
C GLN A 56 -26.86 -34.79 -43.29
N SER A 57 -25.57 -35.12 -43.42
CA SER A 57 -24.69 -35.56 -42.33
C SER A 57 -23.45 -34.67 -42.12
N ASP A 58 -23.36 -33.48 -42.74
CA ASP A 58 -22.37 -32.46 -42.33
C ASP A 58 -23.04 -31.42 -41.42
N PRO A 59 -22.62 -31.29 -40.14
CA PRO A 59 -23.15 -30.27 -39.23
C PRO A 59 -23.13 -28.85 -39.83
N ALA A 60 -22.11 -28.46 -40.61
CA ALA A 60 -22.06 -27.11 -41.18
C ALA A 60 -23.03 -26.90 -42.35
N TYR A 61 -23.29 -27.92 -43.16
CA TYR A 61 -24.34 -27.84 -44.18
C TYR A 61 -25.70 -27.64 -43.51
N LEU A 62 -25.97 -28.41 -42.45
CA LEU A 62 -27.20 -28.29 -41.66
C LEU A 62 -27.32 -26.91 -41.00
N PHE A 63 -26.32 -26.43 -40.26
CA PHE A 63 -26.36 -25.12 -39.60
C PHE A 63 -26.51 -23.95 -40.60
N TRP A 64 -25.88 -24.05 -41.78
CA TRP A 64 -26.04 -23.07 -42.85
C TRP A 64 -27.45 -23.08 -43.46
N VAL A 65 -28.02 -24.25 -43.77
CA VAL A 65 -29.42 -24.35 -44.22
C VAL A 65 -30.37 -23.85 -43.14
N PHE A 66 -30.09 -24.14 -41.86
CA PHE A 66 -30.90 -23.74 -40.71
C PHE A 66 -31.02 -22.22 -40.58
N ASP A 67 -29.90 -21.49 -40.65
CA ASP A 67 -29.92 -20.03 -40.64
C ASP A 67 -30.66 -19.46 -41.86
N LYS A 68 -30.34 -19.95 -43.06
CA LYS A 68 -30.85 -19.41 -44.33
C LYS A 68 -32.35 -19.67 -44.52
N GLN A 69 -32.87 -20.77 -44.01
CA GLN A 69 -34.30 -21.10 -44.02
C GLN A 69 -35.03 -20.73 -42.72
N TRP A 70 -34.37 -20.08 -41.75
CA TRP A 70 -34.95 -19.76 -40.45
C TRP A 70 -36.33 -19.09 -40.56
N HIS A 71 -36.38 -17.92 -41.21
CA HIS A 71 -37.62 -17.15 -41.39
C HIS A 71 -38.63 -17.78 -42.35
N GLN A 72 -38.26 -18.88 -43.01
CA GLN A 72 -39.06 -19.51 -44.06
C GLN A 72 -39.63 -20.88 -43.65
N VAL A 73 -39.03 -21.57 -42.68
CA VAL A 73 -39.32 -22.98 -42.33
C VAL A 73 -39.25 -23.22 -40.82
N PHE A 74 -38.18 -22.79 -40.16
CA PHE A 74 -37.86 -23.26 -38.80
C PHE A 74 -38.38 -22.35 -37.67
N LYS A 75 -38.57 -21.05 -37.94
CA LYS A 75 -39.10 -20.06 -36.98
C LYS A 75 -40.46 -20.45 -36.38
N ASP A 76 -41.27 -21.19 -37.13
CA ASP A 76 -42.62 -21.57 -36.69
C ASP A 76 -42.65 -22.98 -36.04
N GLN A 77 -41.47 -23.58 -35.80
CA GLN A 77 -41.27 -24.88 -35.15
C GLN A 77 -40.28 -24.83 -33.98
N LEU A 78 -39.37 -23.85 -33.94
CA LEU A 78 -38.35 -23.65 -32.92
C LEU A 78 -38.30 -22.19 -32.45
N THR A 79 -37.73 -21.96 -31.28
CA THR A 79 -37.64 -20.63 -30.65
C THR A 79 -36.41 -19.84 -31.11
N PHE A 80 -36.38 -18.55 -30.78
CA PHE A 80 -35.16 -17.74 -30.94
C PHE A 80 -34.00 -18.15 -30.00
N GLU A 81 -34.27 -18.96 -28.98
CA GLU A 81 -33.23 -19.56 -28.12
C GLU A 81 -32.55 -20.72 -28.87
N ASP A 82 -33.33 -21.62 -29.46
CA ASP A 82 -32.84 -22.70 -30.33
C ASP A 82 -31.97 -22.16 -31.48
N LYS A 83 -32.36 -21.02 -32.09
CA LYS A 83 -31.50 -20.39 -33.11
C LYS A 83 -30.15 -19.94 -32.54
N ARG A 84 -30.11 -19.37 -31.33
CA ARG A 84 -28.85 -18.94 -30.69
C ARG A 84 -27.97 -20.15 -30.36
N VAL A 85 -28.57 -21.24 -29.90
CA VAL A 85 -27.91 -22.53 -29.66
C VAL A 85 -27.29 -23.08 -30.95
N VAL A 86 -28.04 -23.13 -32.07
CA VAL A 86 -27.51 -23.55 -33.37
C VAL A 86 -26.37 -22.64 -33.86
N SER A 87 -26.46 -21.32 -33.67
CA SER A 87 -25.34 -20.41 -33.97
C SER A 87 -24.10 -20.72 -33.12
N ALA A 88 -24.26 -20.96 -31.81
CA ALA A 88 -23.15 -21.26 -30.91
C ALA A 88 -22.46 -22.59 -31.25
N LEU A 89 -23.22 -23.60 -31.65
CA LEU A 89 -22.72 -24.89 -32.16
C LEU A 89 -22.01 -24.72 -33.51
N TRP A 90 -22.50 -23.84 -34.39
CA TRP A 90 -21.83 -23.54 -35.66
C TRP A 90 -20.48 -22.85 -35.45
N ASP A 91 -20.35 -21.96 -34.48
CA ASP A 91 -19.07 -21.37 -34.10
C ASP A 91 -18.12 -22.41 -33.47
N ALA A 92 -18.62 -23.26 -32.57
CA ALA A 92 -17.83 -24.37 -32.02
C ALA A 92 -17.34 -25.37 -33.09
N ARG A 93 -18.12 -25.60 -34.16
CA ARG A 93 -17.70 -26.40 -35.32
C ARG A 93 -16.54 -25.74 -36.07
N LYS A 94 -16.47 -24.41 -36.14
CA LYS A 94 -15.33 -23.68 -36.76
C LYS A 94 -14.07 -23.86 -35.91
N GLU A 95 -14.15 -23.60 -34.60
CA GLU A 95 -13.04 -23.79 -33.63
C GLU A 95 -12.46 -25.21 -33.73
N TRP A 96 -13.36 -26.22 -33.74
CA TRP A 96 -13.01 -27.63 -33.89
C TRP A 96 -12.33 -27.93 -35.23
N ALA A 97 -12.85 -27.41 -36.34
CA ALA A 97 -12.30 -27.62 -37.68
C ALA A 97 -10.93 -26.93 -37.87
N HIS A 98 -10.75 -25.72 -37.35
CA HIS A 98 -9.47 -24.99 -37.41
C HIS A 98 -8.40 -25.55 -36.46
N GLY A 99 -8.78 -26.40 -35.50
CA GLY A 99 -7.83 -27.12 -34.64
C GLY A 99 -7.44 -26.36 -33.38
N GLU A 100 -8.29 -25.44 -32.93
CA GLU A 100 -8.04 -24.59 -31.78
C GLU A 100 -8.10 -25.35 -30.44
N ARG A 101 -7.52 -24.75 -29.38
CA ARG A 101 -7.56 -25.32 -28.03
C ARG A 101 -8.89 -25.00 -27.35
N ILE A 102 -9.85 -25.91 -27.48
CA ILE A 102 -11.15 -25.81 -26.82
C ILE A 102 -10.99 -25.96 -25.29
N SER A 103 -11.38 -24.94 -24.53
CA SER A 103 -11.34 -24.94 -23.06
C SER A 103 -12.37 -25.91 -22.46
N SER A 104 -12.21 -26.27 -21.17
CA SER A 104 -13.16 -27.16 -20.50
C SER A 104 -14.55 -26.54 -20.36
N GLU A 105 -14.63 -25.23 -20.07
CA GLU A 105 -15.88 -24.46 -20.04
C GLU A 105 -16.55 -24.42 -21.42
N ARG A 106 -15.79 -24.15 -22.50
CA ARG A 106 -16.30 -24.18 -23.88
C ARG A 106 -16.80 -25.57 -24.26
N THR A 107 -16.13 -26.62 -23.79
CA THR A 107 -16.53 -28.02 -23.98
C THR A 107 -17.86 -28.30 -23.29
N GLU A 108 -17.98 -28.02 -22.00
CA GLU A 108 -19.24 -28.26 -21.25
C GLU A 108 -20.42 -27.51 -21.86
N ARG A 109 -20.20 -26.26 -22.25
CA ARG A 109 -21.21 -25.44 -22.93
C ARG A 109 -21.67 -26.07 -24.25
N VAL A 110 -20.75 -26.55 -25.08
CA VAL A 110 -21.10 -27.22 -26.35
C VAL A 110 -21.86 -28.53 -26.12
N LEU A 111 -21.52 -29.30 -25.09
CA LEU A 111 -22.29 -30.49 -24.71
C LEU A 111 -23.72 -30.14 -24.27
N MET A 112 -23.91 -29.03 -23.55
CA MET A 112 -25.22 -28.52 -23.15
C MET A 112 -26.04 -27.92 -24.31
N ASP A 113 -25.40 -27.09 -25.15
CA ASP A 113 -26.02 -26.52 -26.35
C ASP A 113 -26.47 -27.65 -27.31
N GLY A 114 -25.67 -28.72 -27.43
CA GLY A 114 -26.01 -29.90 -28.23
C GLY A 114 -27.17 -30.73 -27.67
N GLU A 115 -27.22 -30.97 -26.36
CA GLU A 115 -28.38 -31.59 -25.71
C GLU A 115 -29.66 -30.78 -25.98
N HIS A 116 -29.61 -29.46 -25.80
CA HIS A 116 -30.77 -28.58 -25.93
C HIS A 116 -31.43 -28.71 -27.30
N ILE A 117 -30.67 -28.53 -28.40
CA ILE A 117 -31.24 -28.60 -29.75
C ILE A 117 -31.76 -29.99 -30.11
N LEU A 118 -31.14 -31.06 -29.57
CA LEU A 118 -31.63 -32.43 -29.76
C LEU A 118 -32.95 -32.68 -29.00
N ARG A 119 -33.14 -32.11 -27.80
CA ARG A 119 -34.45 -32.15 -27.11
C ARG A 119 -35.51 -31.35 -27.86
N SER A 120 -35.20 -30.13 -28.31
CA SER A 120 -36.15 -29.26 -29.02
C SER A 120 -36.58 -29.82 -30.39
N THR A 121 -35.73 -30.59 -31.07
CA THR A 121 -36.07 -31.29 -32.32
C THR A 121 -36.76 -32.64 -32.11
N GLY A 122 -36.91 -33.10 -30.86
CA GLY A 122 -37.53 -34.39 -30.52
C GLY A 122 -36.61 -35.60 -30.63
N ALA A 123 -35.31 -35.41 -30.87
CA ALA A 123 -34.29 -36.46 -30.96
C ALA A 123 -33.82 -36.95 -29.57
N VAL A 124 -34.78 -37.39 -28.74
CA VAL A 124 -34.58 -37.64 -27.29
C VAL A 124 -33.41 -38.59 -26.99
N GLN A 125 -33.25 -39.68 -27.75
CA GLN A 125 -32.19 -40.66 -27.52
C GLN A 125 -30.78 -40.04 -27.69
N LEU A 126 -30.57 -39.27 -28.77
CA LEU A 126 -29.30 -38.58 -29.03
C LEU A 126 -29.06 -37.45 -28.01
N ALA A 127 -30.12 -36.82 -27.50
CA ALA A 127 -30.01 -35.83 -26.42
C ALA A 127 -29.56 -36.47 -25.10
N ASP A 128 -30.04 -37.67 -24.78
CA ASP A 128 -29.65 -38.40 -23.58
C ASP A 128 -28.18 -38.88 -23.66
N GLU A 129 -27.69 -39.26 -24.84
CA GLU A 129 -26.25 -39.52 -25.08
C GLU A 129 -25.38 -38.25 -24.91
N ALA A 130 -25.87 -37.08 -25.35
CA ALA A 130 -25.19 -35.80 -25.13
C ALA A 130 -25.14 -35.42 -23.64
N ASP A 131 -26.21 -35.67 -22.88
CA ASP A 131 -26.21 -35.47 -21.42
C ASP A 131 -25.32 -36.47 -20.69
N GLU A 132 -25.27 -37.75 -21.09
CA GLU A 132 -24.32 -38.71 -20.51
C GLU A 132 -22.86 -38.25 -20.70
N MET A 133 -22.50 -37.79 -21.90
CA MET A 133 -21.18 -37.20 -22.16
C MET A 133 -20.90 -35.95 -21.32
N ARG A 134 -21.91 -35.11 -21.05
CA ARG A 134 -21.80 -33.94 -20.15
C ARG A 134 -21.61 -34.35 -18.69
N ARG A 135 -22.34 -35.37 -18.22
CA ARG A 135 -22.23 -35.91 -16.84
C ARG A 135 -20.86 -36.55 -16.61
N GLU A 136 -20.37 -37.34 -17.56
CA GLU A 136 -19.02 -37.91 -17.50
C GLU A 136 -17.96 -36.79 -17.47
N PHE A 137 -18.10 -35.78 -18.32
CA PHE A 137 -17.18 -34.64 -18.37
C PHE A 137 -17.13 -33.85 -17.05
N ARG A 138 -18.28 -33.48 -16.48
CA ARG A 138 -18.36 -32.81 -15.17
C ARG A 138 -17.71 -33.62 -14.06
N ARG A 139 -17.92 -34.95 -14.05
CA ARG A 139 -17.28 -35.84 -13.07
C ARG A 139 -15.75 -35.84 -13.22
N LEU A 140 -15.23 -35.93 -14.44
CA LEU A 140 -13.79 -35.90 -14.70
C LEU A 140 -13.17 -34.57 -14.28
N MET A 141 -13.81 -33.44 -14.58
CA MET A 141 -13.37 -32.12 -14.10
C MET A 141 -13.35 -32.05 -12.57
N PHE A 142 -14.39 -32.50 -11.88
CA PHE A 142 -14.42 -32.55 -10.42
C PHE A 142 -13.32 -33.46 -9.84
N GLU A 143 -13.08 -34.62 -10.44
CA GLU A 143 -12.00 -35.53 -10.08
C GLU A 143 -10.59 -34.95 -10.34
N GLU A 144 -10.44 -34.00 -11.27
CA GLU A 144 -9.18 -33.31 -11.56
C GLU A 144 -8.98 -32.08 -10.66
N ASP A 145 -10.02 -31.28 -10.42
CA ASP A 145 -9.98 -30.15 -9.51
C ASP A 145 -9.79 -30.58 -8.04
N GLN A 146 -10.38 -31.70 -7.61
CA GLN A 146 -10.07 -32.30 -6.30
C GLN A 146 -8.59 -32.69 -6.19
N LYS A 147 -8.01 -33.31 -7.23
CA LYS A 147 -6.57 -33.64 -7.26
C LYS A 147 -5.70 -32.38 -7.35
N ARG A 148 -6.18 -31.31 -7.98
CA ARG A 148 -5.50 -30.00 -8.06
C ARG A 148 -5.51 -29.28 -6.72
N LEU A 149 -6.64 -29.26 -6.02
CA LEU A 149 -6.77 -28.73 -4.65
C LEU A 149 -5.93 -29.52 -3.66
N GLN A 150 -5.94 -30.86 -3.74
CA GLN A 150 -5.09 -31.72 -2.90
C GLN A 150 -3.60 -31.44 -3.13
N ARG A 151 -3.14 -31.36 -4.39
CA ARG A 151 -1.77 -30.97 -4.74
C ARG A 151 -1.43 -29.53 -4.36
N ALA A 152 -2.40 -28.61 -4.39
CA ALA A 152 -2.20 -27.23 -3.95
C ALA A 152 -2.02 -27.17 -2.42
N GLN A 153 -2.82 -27.93 -1.65
CA GLN A 153 -2.64 -28.08 -0.21
C GLN A 153 -1.29 -28.72 0.13
N GLU A 154 -0.92 -29.84 -0.50
CA GLU A 154 0.40 -30.48 -0.33
C GLU A 154 1.56 -29.51 -0.60
N LYS A 155 1.45 -28.71 -1.66
CA LYS A 155 2.46 -27.72 -2.08
C LYS A 155 2.46 -26.43 -1.23
N ALA A 156 1.34 -26.09 -0.58
CA ALA A 156 1.24 -24.94 0.32
C ALA A 156 1.75 -25.25 1.74
N LEU A 157 1.43 -26.47 2.24
CA LEU A 157 1.76 -26.95 3.58
C LEU A 157 3.21 -27.44 3.74
N SER A 158 3.85 -27.91 2.65
CA SER A 158 5.26 -28.31 2.68
C SER A 158 6.17 -27.20 2.17
N VAL A 159 6.94 -26.58 3.07
CA VAL A 159 8.08 -25.76 2.66
C VAL A 159 9.17 -26.71 2.16
N GLN A 160 9.39 -26.73 0.85
CA GLN A 160 10.42 -27.58 0.25
C GLN A 160 11.81 -26.98 0.51
N VAL A 161 12.42 -27.38 1.63
CA VAL A 161 13.81 -27.07 1.95
C VAL A 161 14.72 -27.99 1.15
N ASP A 162 15.56 -27.42 0.28
CA ASP A 162 16.73 -28.10 -0.31
C ASP A 162 17.83 -28.28 0.76
N SER A 163 17.54 -29.05 1.82
CA SER A 163 18.50 -29.31 2.89
C SER A 163 19.67 -30.15 2.36
N THR A 164 20.90 -29.67 2.54
CA THR A 164 22.08 -30.24 1.88
C THR A 164 22.56 -31.53 2.55
N GLY A 165 21.79 -32.61 2.41
CA GLY A 165 22.10 -33.93 2.97
C GLY A 165 21.95 -34.03 4.50
N LEU A 166 21.19 -33.12 5.12
CA LEU A 166 20.84 -33.22 6.54
C LEU A 166 19.56 -34.06 6.72
N PRO A 167 19.46 -34.88 7.77
CA PRO A 167 18.21 -35.58 8.09
C PRO A 167 17.11 -34.56 8.46
N ALA A 168 15.85 -34.86 8.13
CA ALA A 168 14.74 -34.04 8.62
C ALA A 168 14.56 -34.30 10.13
N TRP A 169 14.00 -33.34 10.87
CA TRP A 169 13.81 -33.51 12.32
C TRP A 169 12.96 -34.74 12.65
N ARG A 170 11.97 -35.08 11.80
CA ARG A 170 11.11 -36.25 11.97
C ARG A 170 11.85 -37.60 11.85
N ASP A 171 12.94 -37.61 11.09
CA ASP A 171 13.76 -38.81 10.87
C ASP A 171 14.71 -39.04 12.06
N VAL A 172 14.94 -38.00 12.87
CA VAL A 172 15.78 -38.00 14.07
C VAL A 172 14.97 -38.21 15.35
N VAL A 173 13.74 -37.68 15.42
CA VAL A 173 12.90 -37.79 16.62
C VAL A 173 11.41 -37.83 16.32
N GLU A 174 10.74 -38.77 16.98
CA GLU A 174 9.31 -39.01 16.88
C GLU A 174 8.57 -38.25 18.00
N PRO A 175 7.43 -37.58 17.72
CA PRO A 175 6.52 -37.10 18.75
C PRO A 175 5.91 -38.27 19.55
N HIS A 176 5.40 -37.99 20.75
CA HIS A 176 4.59 -38.97 21.50
C HIS A 176 3.31 -39.32 20.74
N ASP A 177 2.77 -40.53 20.97
CA ASP A 177 1.63 -41.08 20.21
C ASP A 177 0.36 -40.22 20.27
N ASP A 178 0.16 -39.50 21.37
CA ASP A 178 -0.94 -38.54 21.59
C ASP A 178 -0.83 -37.32 20.66
N VAL A 179 0.37 -36.72 20.56
CA VAL A 179 0.69 -35.64 19.62
C VAL A 179 0.70 -36.15 18.18
N ALA A 180 1.33 -37.30 17.92
CA ALA A 180 1.47 -37.88 16.58
C ALA A 180 0.13 -38.18 15.89
N ARG A 181 -0.88 -38.60 16.68
CA ARG A 181 -2.23 -38.94 16.22
C ARG A 181 -3.20 -37.76 16.29
N GLY A 182 -2.81 -36.63 16.89
CA GLY A 182 -3.68 -35.47 17.09
C GLY A 182 -4.82 -35.71 18.07
N THR A 183 -4.64 -36.66 19.00
CA THR A 183 -5.63 -37.05 20.03
C THR A 183 -5.33 -36.44 21.41
N PHE A 184 -4.41 -35.47 21.46
CA PHE A 184 -4.10 -34.73 22.67
C PHE A 184 -5.25 -33.78 23.05
N GLU A 185 -5.70 -33.84 24.30
CA GLU A 185 -6.77 -32.97 24.82
C GLU A 185 -6.22 -31.81 25.67
N LEU A 186 -6.92 -30.68 25.67
CA LEU A 186 -6.67 -29.52 26.55
C LEU A 186 -6.54 -29.92 28.03
N ALA A 187 -7.29 -30.94 28.48
CA ALA A 187 -7.24 -31.46 29.83
C ALA A 187 -5.95 -32.25 30.14
N GLN A 188 -5.32 -32.90 29.16
CA GLN A 188 -4.11 -33.72 29.33
C GLN A 188 -2.82 -32.89 29.53
N PHE A 189 -2.92 -31.56 29.54
CA PHE A 189 -1.89 -30.65 30.03
C PHE A 189 -2.25 -30.00 31.38
N ALA A 190 -3.26 -30.52 32.07
CA ALA A 190 -3.53 -30.26 33.49
C ALA A 190 -2.94 -31.39 34.33
N ALA A 191 -1.97 -31.09 35.19
CA ALA A 191 -1.62 -31.98 36.29
C ALA A 191 -2.78 -31.94 37.31
N ASP A 192 -3.41 -33.08 37.59
CA ASP A 192 -4.45 -33.21 38.62
C ASP A 192 -4.02 -34.24 39.67
N LEU A 193 -3.61 -33.75 40.83
CA LEU A 193 -3.15 -34.55 41.97
C LEU A 193 -4.28 -35.43 42.56
N ARG A 194 -5.54 -34.99 42.47
CA ARG A 194 -6.71 -35.74 42.91
C ARG A 194 -6.99 -36.94 42.00
N GLN A 195 -6.90 -36.77 40.69
CA GLN A 195 -7.08 -37.88 39.73
C GLN A 195 -5.98 -38.95 39.89
N VAL A 196 -4.73 -38.54 40.14
CA VAL A 196 -3.63 -39.47 40.40
C VAL A 196 -3.82 -40.19 41.73
N HIS A 197 -4.16 -39.48 42.81
CA HIS A 197 -4.43 -40.10 44.12
C HIS A 197 -5.62 -41.08 44.08
N GLN A 198 -6.64 -40.79 43.26
CA GLN A 198 -7.80 -41.68 43.06
C GLN A 198 -7.54 -42.84 42.07
N GLY A 199 -6.38 -42.88 41.41
CA GLY A 199 -6.03 -43.94 40.45
C GLY A 199 -6.80 -43.88 39.12
N VAL A 200 -7.27 -42.69 38.72
CA VAL A 200 -8.08 -42.48 37.49
C VAL A 200 -7.41 -41.59 36.44
N ALA A 201 -6.24 -41.02 36.74
CA ALA A 201 -5.45 -40.23 35.79
C ALA A 201 -4.91 -41.08 34.63
N GLY A 202 -4.65 -40.44 33.49
CA GLY A 202 -3.92 -41.05 32.36
C GLY A 202 -2.50 -41.48 32.75
N PRO A 203 -1.91 -42.49 32.09
CA PRO A 203 -0.61 -43.07 32.45
C PRO A 203 0.52 -42.04 32.52
N GLU A 204 0.47 -40.99 31.68
CA GLU A 204 1.43 -39.87 31.63
C GLU A 204 1.46 -38.98 32.89
N TYR A 205 0.52 -39.17 33.81
CA TYR A 205 0.54 -38.63 35.18
C TYR A 205 0.35 -39.70 36.27
N GLY A 206 -0.27 -40.84 35.96
CA GLY A 206 -0.59 -41.90 36.91
C GLY A 206 0.55 -42.90 37.18
N ASP A 207 1.35 -43.25 36.19
CA ASP A 207 2.53 -44.13 36.36
C ASP A 207 3.77 -43.29 36.70
N PRO A 208 4.45 -43.52 37.84
CA PRO A 208 5.72 -42.88 38.18
C PRO A 208 6.78 -42.93 37.05
N VAL A 209 6.84 -44.02 36.28
CA VAL A 209 7.85 -44.22 35.23
C VAL A 209 7.59 -43.33 34.01
N GLU A 210 6.36 -43.32 33.50
CA GLU A 210 5.93 -42.40 32.43
C GLU A 210 6.04 -40.94 32.88
N PHE A 211 5.61 -40.65 34.13
CA PHE A 211 5.70 -39.32 34.70
C PHE A 211 7.14 -38.80 34.70
N PHE A 212 8.10 -39.53 35.27
CA PHE A 212 9.50 -39.09 35.31
C PHE A 212 10.18 -39.16 33.93
N GLY A 213 9.76 -40.06 33.03
CA GLY A 213 10.21 -40.07 31.63
C GLY A 213 9.81 -38.81 30.84
N ARG A 214 8.60 -38.30 31.05
CA ARG A 214 8.07 -37.08 30.41
C ARG A 214 8.39 -35.78 31.17
N THR A 215 9.05 -35.86 32.33
CA THR A 215 9.41 -34.73 33.19
C THR A 215 10.87 -34.33 33.00
N TYR A 216 11.16 -33.03 33.09
CA TYR A 216 12.52 -32.51 33.22
C TYR A 216 12.78 -32.10 34.67
N LEU A 217 13.85 -32.62 35.28
CA LEU A 217 14.24 -32.28 36.65
C LEU A 217 14.96 -30.93 36.67
N THR A 218 14.17 -29.84 36.66
CA THR A 218 14.66 -28.46 36.86
C THR A 218 15.42 -28.32 38.17
N ARG A 219 16.22 -27.26 38.33
CA ARG A 219 16.94 -26.97 39.56
C ARG A 219 16.02 -26.89 40.79
N GLY A 220 14.87 -26.22 40.65
CA GLY A 220 13.86 -26.13 41.72
C GLY A 220 13.18 -27.46 42.03
N LEU A 221 12.86 -28.26 41.00
CA LEU A 221 12.24 -29.58 41.18
C LEU A 221 13.22 -30.61 41.77
N ARG A 222 14.49 -30.59 41.34
CA ARG A 222 15.57 -31.39 41.91
C ARG A 222 15.77 -31.04 43.38
N TYR A 223 15.87 -29.74 43.73
CA TYR A 223 15.98 -29.30 45.12
C TYR A 223 14.81 -29.77 46.00
N LEU A 224 13.56 -29.62 45.52
CA LEU A 224 12.36 -30.11 46.21
C LEU A 224 12.44 -31.62 46.50
N LEU A 225 12.80 -32.41 45.48
CA LEU A 225 12.92 -33.86 45.60
C LEU A 225 14.09 -34.25 46.54
N GLU A 226 15.21 -33.55 46.50
CA GLU A 226 16.32 -33.75 47.44
C GLU A 226 15.89 -33.50 48.89
N GLN A 227 15.17 -32.41 49.18
CA GLN A 227 14.67 -32.14 50.54
C GLN A 227 13.65 -33.20 50.98
N ALA A 228 12.71 -33.56 50.10
CA ALA A 228 11.69 -34.55 50.40
C ALA A 228 12.30 -35.94 50.70
N ILE A 229 13.27 -36.39 49.89
CA ILE A 229 13.93 -37.69 50.06
C ILE A 229 14.82 -37.69 51.31
N LYS A 230 15.56 -36.60 51.59
CA LYS A 230 16.33 -36.44 52.84
C LYS A 230 15.40 -36.56 54.06
N ARG A 231 14.25 -35.86 54.05
CA ARG A 231 13.27 -35.86 55.14
C ARG A 231 12.67 -37.24 55.36
N LEU A 232 12.15 -37.88 54.32
CA LEU A 232 11.52 -39.20 54.42
C LEU A 232 12.50 -40.31 54.82
N SER A 233 13.78 -40.17 54.45
CA SER A 233 14.86 -41.10 54.86
C SER A 233 15.43 -40.80 56.26
N GLY A 234 14.93 -39.76 56.96
CA GLY A 234 15.42 -39.33 58.27
C GLY A 234 16.81 -38.66 58.26
N GLY A 235 17.35 -38.34 57.07
CA GLY A 235 18.68 -37.74 56.87
C GLY A 235 18.76 -36.22 57.08
N GLY A 236 17.77 -35.62 57.75
CA GLY A 236 17.58 -34.17 57.83
C GLY A 236 16.67 -33.66 56.71
N GLY A 237 16.85 -32.41 56.29
CA GLY A 237 15.99 -31.76 55.29
C GLY A 237 14.75 -31.07 55.88
N GLU A 238 14.14 -30.22 55.06
CA GLU A 238 13.09 -29.27 55.48
C GLU A 238 11.75 -29.98 55.81
N PRO A 239 11.06 -29.59 56.92
CA PRO A 239 9.80 -30.21 57.32
C PRO A 239 8.58 -29.68 56.57
N VAL A 240 8.61 -28.41 56.15
CA VAL A 240 7.51 -27.68 55.52
C VAL A 240 8.08 -26.94 54.32
N ILE A 241 7.49 -27.12 53.14
CA ILE A 241 7.93 -26.51 51.88
C ILE A 241 6.72 -25.86 51.18
N ASP A 242 6.81 -24.57 50.86
CA ASP A 242 5.83 -23.88 50.00
C ASP A 242 6.32 -23.82 48.56
N LEU A 243 5.41 -24.14 47.63
CA LEU A 243 5.64 -24.13 46.19
C LEU A 243 5.18 -22.79 45.60
N MET A 244 5.91 -21.72 45.90
CA MET A 244 5.65 -20.40 45.33
C MET A 244 6.01 -20.34 43.84
N THR A 245 5.00 -20.36 42.97
CA THR A 245 5.18 -20.09 41.53
C THR A 245 4.67 -18.71 41.12
N SER A 246 5.57 -17.83 40.69
CA SER A 246 5.23 -16.60 39.96
C SER A 246 4.78 -16.83 38.50
N PHE A 247 4.74 -18.10 38.06
CA PHE A 247 4.36 -18.52 36.71
C PHE A 247 3.48 -19.76 36.77
N GLY A 248 2.25 -19.67 36.24
CA GLY A 248 1.25 -20.74 36.32
C GLY A 248 1.68 -22.06 35.66
N GLY A 249 1.35 -23.18 36.32
CA GLY A 249 1.49 -24.54 35.79
C GLY A 249 2.47 -25.47 36.54
N GLY A 250 3.30 -24.95 37.47
CA GLY A 250 4.35 -25.75 38.13
C GLY A 250 3.95 -26.52 39.40
N LYS A 251 3.00 -26.00 40.21
CA LYS A 251 2.79 -26.45 41.60
C LYS A 251 2.28 -27.88 41.72
N THR A 252 1.13 -28.18 41.12
CA THR A 252 0.53 -29.53 41.14
C THR A 252 1.44 -30.58 40.50
N HIS A 253 2.23 -30.20 39.49
CA HIS A 253 3.24 -31.06 38.88
C HIS A 253 4.41 -31.37 39.84
N SER A 254 4.85 -30.37 40.62
CA SER A 254 5.86 -30.55 41.67
C SER A 254 5.34 -31.41 42.83
N LEU A 255 4.08 -31.24 43.24
CA LEU A 255 3.42 -32.13 44.21
C LEU A 255 3.34 -33.58 43.71
N LEU A 256 3.02 -33.79 42.42
CA LEU A 256 3.03 -35.12 41.79
C LEU A 256 4.41 -35.77 41.79
N ALA A 257 5.48 -35.01 41.56
CA ALA A 257 6.84 -35.55 41.63
C ALA A 257 7.19 -36.07 43.03
N VAL A 258 6.80 -35.35 44.09
CA VAL A 258 6.95 -35.81 45.48
C VAL A 258 6.05 -37.01 45.78
N TYR A 259 4.79 -36.99 45.32
CA TYR A 259 3.85 -38.12 45.46
C TYR A 259 4.37 -39.42 44.82
N HIS A 260 5.05 -39.31 43.68
CA HIS A 260 5.61 -40.43 42.92
C HIS A 260 6.97 -40.90 43.43
N ALA A 261 7.83 -39.98 43.90
CA ALA A 261 9.05 -40.37 44.63
C ALA A 261 8.73 -41.15 45.92
N ALA A 262 7.57 -40.86 46.54
CA ALA A 262 7.02 -41.59 47.69
C ALA A 262 6.15 -42.81 47.32
N ALA A 263 6.09 -43.23 46.05
CA ALA A 263 5.22 -44.33 45.61
C ALA A 263 5.81 -45.75 45.81
N GLY A 264 7.01 -45.87 46.38
CA GLY A 264 7.68 -47.16 46.58
C GLY A 264 8.25 -47.81 45.31
N VAL A 265 8.34 -47.08 44.20
CA VAL A 265 8.98 -47.55 42.96
C VAL A 265 10.50 -47.38 43.07
N PRO A 266 11.33 -48.41 42.76
CA PRO A 266 12.79 -48.29 42.82
C PRO A 266 13.34 -47.19 41.91
N ALA A 267 14.33 -46.43 42.42
CA ALA A 267 14.91 -45.28 41.72
C ALA A 267 15.53 -45.63 40.35
N GLU A 268 16.02 -46.87 40.17
CA GLU A 268 16.50 -47.39 38.88
C GLU A 268 15.46 -47.32 37.75
N ARG A 269 14.16 -47.36 38.10
CA ARG A 269 13.04 -47.24 37.16
C ARG A 269 12.57 -45.80 36.95
N LEU A 270 13.09 -44.82 37.68
CA LEU A 270 12.64 -43.43 37.67
C LEU A 270 13.72 -42.51 37.06
N PRO A 271 13.57 -42.10 35.77
CA PRO A 271 14.60 -41.33 35.07
C PRO A 271 15.08 -40.08 35.84
N GLY A 272 16.40 -40.01 36.07
CA GLY A 272 17.06 -38.90 36.77
C GLY A 272 17.02 -38.95 38.30
N ILE A 273 16.26 -39.88 38.92
CA ILE A 273 16.22 -40.01 40.38
C ILE A 273 17.45 -40.74 40.94
N GLY A 274 18.02 -41.70 40.21
CA GLY A 274 19.31 -42.33 40.59
C GLY A 274 20.44 -41.31 40.78
N GLU A 275 20.65 -40.42 39.79
CA GLU A 275 21.62 -39.32 39.88
C GLU A 275 21.37 -38.36 41.06
N LEU A 276 20.10 -38.22 41.45
CA LEU A 276 19.69 -37.38 42.57
C LEU A 276 20.04 -38.06 43.90
N LEU A 277 19.75 -39.36 44.03
CA LEU A 277 20.14 -40.20 45.18
C LEU A 277 21.66 -40.20 45.42
N ASP A 278 22.44 -40.43 44.35
CA ASP A 278 23.91 -40.38 44.39
C ASP A 278 24.42 -39.03 44.91
N GLY A 279 23.83 -37.94 44.41
CA GLY A 279 24.19 -36.57 44.80
C GLY A 279 23.88 -36.21 46.26
N ILE A 280 22.99 -36.95 46.92
CA ILE A 280 22.62 -36.73 48.34
C ILE A 280 23.12 -37.82 49.29
N GLY A 281 23.75 -38.89 48.78
CA GLY A 281 24.27 -39.99 49.60
C GLY A 281 23.19 -40.89 50.21
N VAL A 282 22.01 -40.98 49.59
CA VAL A 282 20.90 -41.86 50.03
C VAL A 282 20.85 -43.07 49.11
N ALA A 283 20.93 -44.29 49.66
CA ALA A 283 21.09 -45.50 48.85
C ALA A 283 19.83 -45.93 48.07
N GLU A 284 18.65 -45.79 48.67
CA GLU A 284 17.37 -46.24 48.10
C GLU A 284 16.24 -45.25 48.46
N LEU A 285 15.16 -45.24 47.67
CA LEU A 285 13.94 -44.52 48.03
C LEU A 285 13.19 -45.25 49.17
N PRO A 286 12.60 -44.52 50.13
CA PRO A 286 11.76 -45.13 51.17
C PRO A 286 10.58 -45.92 50.58
N ALA A 287 10.60 -47.26 50.74
CA ALA A 287 9.64 -48.16 50.11
C ALA A 287 8.20 -48.03 50.64
N ASN A 288 8.05 -47.69 51.92
CA ASN A 288 6.75 -47.55 52.60
C ASN A 288 6.60 -46.11 53.13
N VAL A 289 5.86 -45.27 52.40
CA VAL A 289 5.54 -43.90 52.80
C VAL A 289 4.02 -43.72 52.83
N SER A 290 3.48 -43.22 53.94
CA SER A 290 2.08 -42.84 54.06
C SER A 290 1.82 -41.51 53.35
N ARG A 291 0.83 -41.44 52.46
CA ARG A 291 0.63 -40.29 51.55
C ARG A 291 -0.77 -39.67 51.69
N ALA A 292 -0.87 -38.52 52.37
CA ALA A 292 -2.08 -37.71 52.37
C ALA A 292 -2.05 -36.65 51.25
N VAL A 293 -3.19 -36.46 50.60
CA VAL A 293 -3.44 -35.56 49.47
C VAL A 293 -4.74 -34.79 49.74
N LEU A 294 -4.61 -33.48 49.96
CA LEU A 294 -5.70 -32.59 50.36
C LEU A 294 -5.85 -31.50 49.29
N VAL A 295 -6.81 -31.65 48.38
CA VAL A 295 -7.05 -30.72 47.26
C VAL A 295 -8.23 -29.82 47.56
N GLY A 296 -7.96 -28.54 47.84
CA GLY A 296 -8.93 -27.61 48.42
C GLY A 296 -10.15 -27.27 47.57
N ASN A 297 -10.11 -27.54 46.26
CA ASN A 297 -11.24 -27.41 45.35
C ASN A 297 -12.20 -28.62 45.36
N ASP A 298 -11.79 -29.77 45.89
CA ASP A 298 -12.60 -31.01 45.95
C ASP A 298 -13.12 -31.32 47.37
N LEU A 299 -12.44 -30.81 48.40
CA LEU A 299 -12.81 -31.02 49.80
C LEU A 299 -14.09 -30.23 50.18
N SER A 300 -15.11 -30.96 50.61
CA SER A 300 -16.40 -30.42 51.05
C SER A 300 -16.35 -29.88 52.49
N ILE A 301 -16.68 -28.60 52.67
CA ILE A 301 -16.87 -28.01 54.02
C ILE A 301 -18.11 -28.54 54.76
N LEU A 302 -18.99 -29.28 54.08
CA LEU A 302 -20.18 -29.91 54.63
C LEU A 302 -19.92 -31.35 55.11
N GLY A 303 -18.65 -31.77 55.10
CA GLY A 303 -18.23 -33.15 55.34
C GLY A 303 -18.34 -34.03 54.09
N MET A 304 -17.76 -35.23 54.21
CA MET A 304 -17.61 -36.21 53.14
C MET A 304 -17.91 -37.63 53.66
N PRO A 305 -18.90 -38.35 53.10
CA PRO A 305 -19.14 -39.75 53.44
C PRO A 305 -18.02 -40.64 52.87
N LYS A 306 -17.57 -41.62 53.66
CA LYS A 306 -16.61 -42.66 53.26
C LYS A 306 -17.32 -43.99 53.00
N ARG A 307 -16.66 -44.94 52.34
CA ARG A 307 -17.25 -46.23 51.93
C ARG A 307 -17.63 -47.11 53.13
N GLU A 308 -16.98 -46.84 54.25
CA GLU A 308 -17.02 -47.54 55.53
C GLU A 308 -18.17 -47.03 56.43
N GLY A 309 -19.00 -46.11 55.93
CA GLY A 309 -20.18 -45.58 56.63
C GLY A 309 -19.91 -44.42 57.61
N ILE A 310 -18.65 -44.02 57.78
CA ILE A 310 -18.27 -42.81 58.53
C ILE A 310 -18.40 -41.56 57.64
N THR A 311 -18.70 -40.41 58.25
CA THR A 311 -18.63 -39.10 57.61
C THR A 311 -17.50 -38.31 58.25
N VAL A 312 -16.54 -37.87 57.43
CA VAL A 312 -15.41 -37.04 57.85
C VAL A 312 -15.78 -35.58 57.60
N ASN A 313 -15.77 -34.74 58.64
CA ASN A 313 -16.31 -33.38 58.58
C ASN A 313 -15.24 -32.33 58.25
N THR A 314 -13.97 -32.59 58.58
CA THR A 314 -12.89 -31.60 58.65
C THR A 314 -11.65 -32.01 57.86
N LEU A 315 -10.80 -31.02 57.55
CA LEU A 315 -9.53 -31.24 56.84
C LEU A 315 -8.49 -32.01 57.68
N TRP A 316 -8.57 -31.93 59.02
CA TRP A 316 -7.73 -32.75 59.91
C TRP A 316 -8.27 -34.18 60.09
N GLY A 317 -9.59 -34.37 60.11
CA GLY A 317 -10.19 -35.70 60.02
C GLY A 317 -9.82 -36.40 58.72
N GLU A 318 -9.80 -35.66 57.60
CA GLU A 318 -9.41 -36.19 56.29
C GLU A 318 -7.92 -36.57 56.26
N LEU A 319 -7.04 -35.72 56.77
CA LEU A 319 -5.62 -36.03 56.93
C LEU A 319 -5.41 -37.34 57.69
N ALA A 320 -6.09 -37.52 58.83
CA ALA A 320 -5.97 -38.72 59.64
C ALA A 320 -6.56 -39.95 58.96
N TYR A 321 -7.71 -39.81 58.28
CA TYR A 321 -8.32 -40.87 57.49
C TYR A 321 -7.41 -41.33 56.33
N GLN A 322 -6.73 -40.42 55.64
CA GLN A 322 -5.85 -40.80 54.53
C GLN A 322 -4.52 -41.42 54.98
N LEU A 323 -3.97 -40.99 56.13
CA LEU A 323 -2.73 -41.57 56.66
C LEU A 323 -2.92 -42.96 57.29
N GLY A 324 -4.09 -43.25 57.87
CA GLY A 324 -4.31 -44.46 58.68
C GLY A 324 -5.67 -45.14 58.55
N GLY A 325 -6.48 -44.77 57.56
CA GLY A 325 -7.86 -45.27 57.42
C GLY A 325 -8.71 -44.97 58.65
N ILE A 326 -9.55 -45.94 59.05
CA ILE A 326 -10.38 -45.85 60.25
C ILE A 326 -9.51 -45.69 61.52
N GLU A 327 -8.39 -46.40 61.63
CA GLU A 327 -7.49 -46.28 62.79
C GLU A 327 -6.82 -44.91 62.89
N GLY A 328 -6.53 -44.26 61.76
CA GLY A 328 -6.05 -42.89 61.74
C GLY A 328 -7.14 -41.92 62.15
N TYR A 329 -8.32 -42.03 61.53
CA TYR A 329 -9.47 -41.19 61.86
C TYR A 329 -9.85 -41.24 63.34
N GLU A 330 -9.93 -42.43 63.96
CA GLU A 330 -10.35 -42.59 65.37
C GLU A 330 -9.43 -41.82 66.35
N LEU A 331 -8.16 -41.58 66.02
CA LEU A 331 -7.24 -40.75 66.83
C LEU A 331 -7.67 -39.27 66.88
N LEU A 332 -8.20 -38.74 65.78
CA LEU A 332 -8.63 -37.33 65.67
C LEU A 332 -10.15 -37.13 65.68
N LYS A 333 -10.95 -38.19 65.63
CA LYS A 333 -12.42 -38.18 65.56
C LYS A 333 -13.12 -37.20 66.50
N ARG A 334 -12.69 -37.12 67.77
CA ARG A 334 -13.27 -36.15 68.74
C ARG A 334 -13.11 -34.68 68.33
N TYR A 335 -12.08 -34.38 67.53
CA TYR A 335 -11.79 -33.05 66.98
C TYR A 335 -12.56 -32.82 65.66
N ASP A 336 -12.79 -33.88 64.88
CA ASP A 336 -13.63 -33.84 63.67
C ASP A 336 -15.12 -33.66 64.01
N GLU A 337 -15.66 -34.50 64.90
CA GLU A 337 -17.06 -34.48 65.36
C GLU A 337 -17.46 -33.18 66.09
N GLN A 338 -16.49 -32.46 66.65
CA GLN A 338 -16.70 -31.18 67.35
C GLN A 338 -16.32 -29.96 66.49
N SER A 339 -15.75 -30.17 65.30
CA SER A 339 -15.23 -29.11 64.43
C SER A 339 -14.17 -28.21 65.09
N VAL A 340 -13.42 -28.74 66.07
CA VAL A 340 -12.38 -28.05 66.85
C VAL A 340 -10.99 -28.53 66.40
N PRO A 341 -10.02 -27.65 66.13
CA PRO A 341 -8.70 -28.07 65.65
C PRO A 341 -7.93 -28.93 66.68
N PRO A 342 -7.22 -29.98 66.22
CA PRO A 342 -6.41 -30.84 67.08
C PRO A 342 -5.13 -30.15 67.57
N THR A 343 -4.62 -30.58 68.72
CA THR A 343 -3.37 -30.05 69.28
C THR A 343 -2.15 -30.56 68.51
N THR A 344 -1.06 -29.77 68.52
CA THR A 344 0.26 -30.15 67.97
C THR A 344 0.72 -31.54 68.43
N THR A 345 0.44 -31.90 69.69
CA THR A 345 0.74 -33.25 70.22
C THR A 345 -0.05 -34.35 69.52
N ALA A 346 -1.37 -34.23 69.41
CA ALA A 346 -2.20 -35.24 68.76
C ALA A 346 -1.87 -35.39 67.26
N LEU A 347 -1.45 -34.31 66.60
CA LEU A 347 -0.93 -34.36 65.23
C LEU A 347 0.46 -35.01 65.16
N ALA A 348 1.37 -34.72 66.10
CA ALA A 348 2.68 -35.35 66.15
C ALA A 348 2.59 -36.85 66.45
N ASP A 349 1.68 -37.28 67.33
CA ASP A 349 1.39 -38.68 67.63
C ASP A 349 0.86 -39.42 66.38
N LEU A 350 -0.07 -38.81 65.64
CA LEU A 350 -0.59 -39.32 64.36
C LEU A 350 0.51 -39.47 63.30
N LEU A 351 1.29 -38.39 63.07
CA LEU A 351 2.37 -38.37 62.07
C LEU A 351 3.51 -39.34 62.44
N SER A 352 3.76 -39.55 63.74
CA SER A 352 4.73 -40.54 64.22
C SER A 352 4.24 -41.97 64.05
N LYS A 353 2.95 -42.26 64.32
CA LYS A 353 2.38 -43.62 64.15
C LYS A 353 2.45 -44.10 62.69
N TYR A 354 2.27 -43.19 61.73
CA TYR A 354 2.22 -43.51 60.29
C TYR A 354 3.44 -43.00 59.50
N GLY A 355 4.54 -42.63 60.17
CA GLY A 355 5.78 -42.15 59.54
C GLY A 355 6.66 -43.30 58.99
N PRO A 356 7.41 -43.10 57.88
CA PRO A 356 7.56 -41.88 57.11
C PRO A 356 6.28 -41.46 56.38
N CYS A 357 5.98 -40.16 56.34
CA CYS A 357 4.77 -39.66 55.72
C CYS A 357 4.95 -38.33 54.99
N ILE A 358 4.17 -38.16 53.92
CA ILE A 358 3.97 -36.87 53.24
C ILE A 358 2.53 -36.40 53.40
N VAL A 359 2.38 -35.09 53.58
CA VAL A 359 1.11 -34.36 53.48
C VAL A 359 1.25 -33.37 52.33
N LEU A 360 0.49 -33.59 51.27
CA LEU A 360 0.46 -32.72 50.09
C LEU A 360 -0.85 -31.92 50.10
N ILE A 361 -0.76 -30.60 50.16
CA ILE A 361 -1.93 -29.72 50.16
C ILE A 361 -1.91 -28.83 48.92
N ASP A 362 -2.87 -29.04 48.01
CA ASP A 362 -3.07 -28.19 46.83
C ASP A 362 -4.28 -27.28 46.99
N GLU A 363 -4.19 -26.05 46.47
CA GLU A 363 -5.25 -25.03 46.52
C GLU A 363 -5.85 -24.79 47.92
N TRP A 364 -5.00 -24.74 48.97
CA TRP A 364 -5.45 -24.55 50.36
C TRP A 364 -6.25 -23.25 50.56
N VAL A 365 -5.84 -22.17 49.88
CA VAL A 365 -6.56 -20.88 49.87
C VAL A 365 -8.00 -21.04 49.37
N ALA A 366 -8.24 -21.85 48.34
CA ALA A 366 -9.57 -22.05 47.77
C ALA A 366 -10.53 -22.77 48.74
N TYR A 367 -10.02 -23.70 49.56
CA TYR A 367 -10.80 -24.32 50.65
C TYR A 367 -11.14 -23.32 51.75
N LEU A 368 -10.14 -22.60 52.26
CA LEU A 368 -10.31 -21.64 53.35
C LEU A 368 -11.26 -20.49 52.99
N ARG A 369 -11.23 -20.05 51.72
CA ARG A 369 -12.16 -19.05 51.16
C ARG A 369 -13.63 -19.47 51.30
N GLN A 370 -13.96 -20.77 51.33
CA GLN A 370 -15.33 -21.25 51.54
C GLN A 370 -15.83 -21.04 52.98
N LEU A 371 -14.91 -20.88 53.95
CA LEU A 371 -15.18 -20.72 55.38
C LEU A 371 -15.17 -19.26 55.85
N TRP A 372 -14.66 -18.33 55.03
CA TRP A 372 -14.56 -16.91 55.36
C TRP A 372 -15.95 -16.26 55.51
N SER A 373 -16.14 -15.48 56.58
CA SER A 373 -17.33 -14.64 56.83
C SER A 373 -18.70 -15.35 56.75
N ARG A 374 -18.79 -16.64 57.12
CA ARG A 374 -20.08 -17.36 57.16
C ARG A 374 -20.88 -17.07 58.42
N ASP A 375 -22.16 -16.71 58.29
CA ASP A 375 -23.10 -16.55 59.42
C ASP A 375 -23.38 -17.85 60.20
N LYS A 376 -23.08 -19.01 59.59
CA LYS A 376 -23.28 -20.35 60.17
C LYS A 376 -22.01 -21.18 60.02
N THR A 377 -21.52 -21.67 61.16
CA THR A 377 -20.44 -22.64 61.26
C THR A 377 -20.76 -23.86 60.39
N ALA A 378 -19.79 -24.28 59.57
CA ALA A 378 -19.90 -25.49 58.76
C ALA A 378 -19.41 -26.71 59.58
N PRO A 379 -19.75 -27.96 59.21
CA PRO A 379 -19.14 -29.17 59.79
C PRO A 379 -17.60 -29.14 59.78
N ALA A 380 -16.99 -28.48 58.79
CA ALA A 380 -15.56 -28.22 58.73
C ALA A 380 -15.00 -27.23 59.78
N GLY A 381 -15.84 -26.57 60.58
CA GLY A 381 -15.45 -25.58 61.58
C GLY A 381 -15.48 -24.13 61.09
N THR A 382 -14.70 -23.27 61.76
CA THR A 382 -14.55 -21.83 61.44
C THR A 382 -13.21 -21.54 60.77
N PHE A 383 -13.12 -20.41 60.07
CA PHE A 383 -11.87 -19.95 59.47
C PHE A 383 -10.71 -19.87 60.50
N ASP A 384 -10.95 -19.28 61.67
CA ASP A 384 -9.95 -19.16 62.75
C ASP A 384 -9.52 -20.52 63.29
N GLY A 385 -10.44 -21.49 63.37
CA GLY A 385 -10.12 -22.88 63.72
C GLY A 385 -9.14 -23.52 62.73
N HIS A 386 -9.29 -23.23 61.42
CA HIS A 386 -8.29 -23.64 60.43
C HIS A 386 -6.97 -22.89 60.57
N MET A 387 -6.96 -21.61 60.95
CA MET A 387 -5.70 -20.89 61.22
C MET A 387 -4.93 -21.49 62.40
N THR A 388 -5.64 -21.90 63.45
CA THR A 388 -5.07 -22.66 64.58
C THR A 388 -4.58 -24.06 64.16
N PHE A 389 -5.31 -24.74 63.26
CA PHE A 389 -4.86 -26.02 62.70
C PHE A 389 -3.58 -25.88 61.87
N VAL A 390 -3.45 -24.84 61.02
CA VAL A 390 -2.23 -24.59 60.22
C VAL A 390 -1.00 -24.54 61.11
N GLN A 391 -1.06 -23.72 62.18
CA GLN A 391 0.03 -23.59 63.16
C GLN A 391 0.32 -24.91 63.90
N SER A 392 -0.74 -25.64 64.27
CA SER A 392 -0.62 -26.91 64.97
C SER A 392 0.00 -28.00 64.09
N LEU A 393 -0.29 -28.00 62.79
CA LEU A 393 0.26 -28.92 61.81
C LEU A 393 1.72 -28.61 61.48
N THR A 394 2.09 -27.35 61.24
CA THR A 394 3.47 -26.99 60.87
C THR A 394 4.46 -27.31 61.99
N GLU A 395 4.12 -27.05 63.25
CA GLU A 395 4.96 -27.44 64.39
C GLU A 395 4.96 -28.96 64.65
N ALA A 396 3.87 -29.68 64.35
CA ALA A 396 3.82 -31.14 64.49
C ALA A 396 4.71 -31.86 63.45
N VAL A 397 4.63 -31.45 62.19
CA VAL A 397 5.46 -32.00 61.09
C VAL A 397 6.94 -31.71 61.32
N LYS A 398 7.27 -30.52 61.85
CA LYS A 398 8.61 -30.12 62.28
C LYS A 398 9.16 -31.01 63.40
N ALA A 399 8.33 -31.38 64.37
CA ALA A 399 8.69 -32.25 65.50
C ALA A 399 8.93 -33.72 65.10
N VAL A 400 8.26 -34.22 64.05
CA VAL A 400 8.40 -35.62 63.58
C VAL A 400 9.48 -35.72 62.49
N PRO A 401 10.64 -36.37 62.73
CA PRO A 401 11.81 -36.27 61.83
C PRO A 401 11.60 -36.75 60.39
N ASN A 402 10.67 -37.68 60.18
CA ASN A 402 10.34 -38.31 58.90
C ASN A 402 8.94 -37.95 58.38
N ALA A 403 8.35 -36.87 58.88
CA ALA A 403 7.16 -36.24 58.30
C ALA A 403 7.55 -35.05 57.42
N LEU A 404 6.83 -34.86 56.30
CA LEU A 404 6.98 -33.75 55.36
C LEU A 404 5.61 -33.15 55.03
N LEU A 405 5.53 -31.82 54.98
CA LEU A 405 4.37 -31.06 54.49
C LEU A 405 4.80 -30.25 53.26
N VAL A 406 4.12 -30.46 52.13
CA VAL A 406 4.33 -29.65 50.92
C VAL A 406 3.02 -28.96 50.55
N VAL A 407 3.07 -27.64 50.36
CA VAL A 407 1.91 -26.77 50.14
C VAL A 407 2.04 -26.06 48.79
N SER A 408 0.91 -25.82 48.12
CA SER A 408 0.79 -24.99 46.93
C SER A 408 0.03 -23.70 47.28
N LEU A 409 0.73 -22.58 47.40
CA LEU A 409 0.11 -21.25 47.57
C LEU A 409 0.12 -20.42 46.27
N PRO A 410 -0.81 -19.47 46.09
CA PRO A 410 -0.72 -18.46 45.03
C PRO A 410 0.43 -17.47 45.25
N ALA A 411 1.02 -17.00 44.15
CA ALA A 411 1.95 -15.86 44.18
C ALA A 411 1.17 -14.54 44.07
N SER A 412 1.05 -13.81 45.18
CA SER A 412 0.63 -12.40 45.16
C SER A 412 1.83 -11.50 45.42
N ASP A 413 2.24 -10.72 44.42
CA ASP A 413 3.20 -9.62 44.57
C ASP A 413 2.46 -8.41 45.17
N VAL A 414 2.40 -8.36 46.51
CA VAL A 414 1.81 -7.24 47.26
C VAL A 414 2.73 -6.88 48.43
N VAL A 415 3.77 -6.10 48.14
CA VAL A 415 4.55 -5.41 49.18
C VAL A 415 3.71 -4.24 49.70
N ARG A 416 3.00 -4.47 50.82
CA ARG A 416 2.35 -3.39 51.58
C ARG A 416 3.29 -2.88 52.66
N ASP A 417 4.09 -1.86 52.31
CA ASP A 417 4.80 -1.03 53.31
C ASP A 417 5.07 0.42 52.80
N MET A 418 4.21 0.93 51.91
CA MET A 418 4.16 2.35 51.52
C MET A 418 2.71 2.87 51.60
N PRO A 419 2.43 3.90 52.42
CA PRO A 419 1.09 4.47 52.50
C PRO A 419 0.82 5.40 51.31
N GLY A 420 -0.17 5.07 50.48
CA GLY A 420 -0.68 5.96 49.42
C GLY A 420 -0.66 5.44 47.98
N SER A 421 -0.60 4.12 47.74
CA SER A 421 -0.75 3.54 46.40
C SER A 421 -1.95 2.59 46.29
N ASP A 422 -3.01 3.06 45.64
CA ASP A 422 -4.09 2.23 45.11
C ASP A 422 -3.64 1.52 43.82
N ALA A 423 -2.69 0.60 43.95
CA ALA A 423 -2.27 -0.27 42.86
C ALA A 423 -3.32 -1.40 42.69
N PRO A 424 -3.85 -1.64 41.46
CA PRO A 424 -4.70 -2.79 41.21
C PRO A 424 -3.91 -4.09 41.42
N ILE A 425 -4.57 -5.11 41.98
CA ILE A 425 -3.91 -6.37 42.32
C ILE A 425 -3.89 -7.25 41.06
N GLU A 426 -2.72 -7.43 40.45
CA GLU A 426 -2.57 -8.08 39.13
C GLU A 426 -3.11 -9.54 39.07
N ASN A 427 -3.32 -10.20 40.22
CA ASN A 427 -3.79 -11.58 40.35
C ASN A 427 -5.16 -11.74 41.08
N GLU A 428 -6.09 -10.78 40.98
CA GLU A 428 -7.42 -10.88 41.67
C GLU A 428 -8.20 -12.18 41.36
N HIS A 429 -8.10 -12.69 40.12
CA HIS A 429 -8.82 -13.89 39.69
C HIS A 429 -8.30 -15.20 40.33
N GLU A 430 -6.99 -15.38 40.47
CA GLU A 430 -6.43 -16.59 41.11
C GLU A 430 -6.71 -16.59 42.62
N VAL A 431 -6.56 -15.45 43.28
CA VAL A 431 -6.77 -15.33 44.73
C VAL A 431 -8.27 -15.39 45.07
N GLY A 432 -9.14 -14.80 44.23
CA GLY A 432 -10.58 -14.75 44.44
C GLY A 432 -11.00 -13.71 45.47
N GLY A 433 -10.54 -12.47 45.27
CA GLY A 433 -10.95 -11.30 46.05
C GLY A 433 -10.48 -11.28 47.52
N THR A 434 -11.16 -10.47 48.34
CA THR A 434 -10.75 -10.15 49.73
C THR A 434 -10.64 -11.38 50.62
N ALA A 435 -11.58 -12.31 50.55
CA ALA A 435 -11.57 -13.54 51.34
C ALA A 435 -10.35 -14.43 51.05
N GLY A 436 -9.91 -14.49 49.79
CA GLY A 436 -8.68 -15.20 49.40
C GLY A 436 -7.40 -14.46 49.82
N LEU A 437 -7.41 -13.12 49.77
CA LEU A 437 -6.28 -12.29 50.18
C LEU A 437 -5.97 -12.46 51.68
N GLU A 438 -6.98 -12.43 52.55
CA GLU A 438 -6.74 -12.66 53.98
C GLU A 438 -6.32 -14.10 54.28
N ALA A 439 -6.93 -15.09 53.61
CA ALA A 439 -6.49 -16.50 53.70
C ALA A 439 -5.01 -16.68 53.32
N LEU A 440 -4.57 -16.08 52.21
CA LEU A 440 -3.18 -16.11 51.76
C LEU A 440 -2.23 -15.39 52.72
N ARG A 441 -2.61 -14.21 53.24
CA ARG A 441 -1.81 -13.49 54.25
C ARG A 441 -1.61 -14.31 55.52
N HIS A 442 -2.67 -14.92 56.05
CA HIS A 442 -2.56 -15.72 57.26
C HIS A 442 -1.73 -16.99 57.05
N LEU A 443 -1.94 -17.74 55.96
CA LEU A 443 -1.08 -18.88 55.61
C LEU A 443 0.41 -18.48 55.50
N ARG A 444 0.72 -17.42 54.73
CA ARG A 444 2.09 -16.90 54.62
C ARG A 444 2.66 -16.50 55.99
N SER A 445 1.90 -15.81 56.84
CA SER A 445 2.38 -15.35 58.17
C SER A 445 2.83 -16.47 59.11
N VAL A 446 2.33 -17.69 58.90
CA VAL A 446 2.74 -18.90 59.63
C VAL A 446 3.88 -19.62 58.91
N ILE A 447 3.83 -19.73 57.57
CA ILE A 447 4.74 -20.55 56.77
C ILE A 447 6.07 -19.83 56.45
N HIS A 448 6.06 -18.54 56.07
CA HIS A 448 7.26 -17.74 55.73
C HIS A 448 8.34 -17.69 56.83
N ARG A 449 8.00 -18.04 58.08
CA ARG A 449 8.94 -18.06 59.20
C ARG A 449 9.92 -19.24 59.16
N LEU A 450 9.80 -20.14 58.17
CA LEU A 450 10.44 -21.46 58.14
C LEU A 450 11.16 -21.77 56.80
N GLU A 451 11.13 -20.87 55.81
CA GLU A 451 11.39 -21.19 54.40
C GLU A 451 12.87 -21.13 53.95
N SER A 452 13.18 -21.93 52.92
CA SER A 452 14.13 -21.56 51.86
C SER A 452 13.38 -21.31 50.55
N ALA A 453 13.95 -20.48 49.67
CA ALA A 453 13.28 -20.02 48.46
C ALA A 453 13.37 -21.05 47.31
N TRP A 454 12.29 -21.80 47.09
CA TRP A 454 12.09 -22.60 45.87
C TRP A 454 12.14 -21.69 44.62
N GLN A 455 12.90 -22.09 43.60
CA GLN A 455 13.10 -21.28 42.39
C GLN A 455 12.27 -21.81 41.21
N PRO A 456 11.49 -20.96 40.50
CA PRO A 456 10.88 -21.30 39.22
C PRO A 456 11.91 -21.75 38.18
N ALA A 457 11.44 -22.54 37.21
CA ALA A 457 12.27 -23.00 36.09
C ALA A 457 12.79 -21.83 35.24
N THR A 458 14.02 -21.93 34.73
CA THR A 458 14.53 -20.93 33.78
C THR A 458 13.90 -21.07 32.38
N ILE A 459 14.09 -20.07 31.53
CA ILE A 459 13.69 -20.13 30.11
C ILE A 459 14.37 -21.32 29.41
N GLU A 460 15.65 -21.56 29.70
CA GLU A 460 16.43 -22.67 29.11
C GLU A 460 15.94 -24.05 29.58
N GLU A 461 15.58 -24.18 30.86
CA GLU A 461 14.95 -25.40 31.40
C GLU A 461 13.56 -25.63 30.80
N SER A 462 12.84 -24.54 30.50
CA SER A 462 11.52 -24.61 29.85
C SER A 462 11.57 -25.22 28.45
N PHE A 463 12.71 -25.11 27.74
CA PHE A 463 12.90 -25.75 26.44
C PHE A 463 12.86 -27.29 26.56
N GLU A 464 13.55 -27.88 27.56
CA GLU A 464 13.52 -29.34 27.80
C GLU A 464 12.16 -29.81 28.35
N ILE A 465 11.47 -29.00 29.17
CA ILE A 465 10.10 -29.31 29.62
C ILE A 465 9.17 -29.50 28.41
N VAL A 466 9.20 -28.56 27.45
CA VAL A 466 8.39 -28.67 26.22
C VAL A 466 8.90 -29.82 25.34
N ARG A 467 10.22 -29.98 25.19
CA ARG A 467 10.80 -31.07 24.38
C ARG A 467 10.35 -32.45 24.89
N ARG A 468 10.45 -32.74 26.19
CA ARG A 468 10.07 -34.05 26.78
C ARG A 468 8.57 -34.33 26.74
N ARG A 469 7.74 -33.29 26.85
CA ARG A 469 6.28 -33.41 26.77
C ARG A 469 5.76 -33.65 25.36
N ILE A 470 6.51 -33.27 24.32
CA ILE A 470 6.10 -33.42 22.92
C ILE A 470 6.80 -34.60 22.23
N PHE A 471 8.07 -34.86 22.55
CA PHE A 471 8.92 -35.82 21.84
C PHE A 471 9.41 -36.97 22.72
N LYS A 472 9.53 -38.15 22.09
CA LYS A 472 10.09 -39.36 22.72
C LYS A 472 11.58 -39.15 23.06
N PRO A 473 12.16 -39.94 24.00
CA PRO A 473 13.58 -39.86 24.34
C PRO A 473 14.50 -40.19 23.15
N PHE A 474 15.67 -39.56 23.07
CA PHE A 474 16.67 -39.88 22.07
C PHE A 474 17.38 -41.21 22.37
N GLY A 475 17.72 -41.97 21.33
CA GLY A 475 18.74 -43.01 21.38
C GLY A 475 20.10 -42.49 20.89
N ARG A 476 21.13 -43.34 20.96
CA ARG A 476 22.53 -42.97 20.62
C ARG A 476 22.73 -42.49 19.18
N GLU A 477 21.95 -43.03 18.23
CA GLU A 477 22.05 -42.63 16.81
C GLU A 477 21.37 -41.28 16.58
N GLN A 478 20.24 -41.05 17.26
CA GLN A 478 19.48 -39.81 17.24
C GLN A 478 20.28 -38.66 17.90
N ASP A 479 20.99 -38.95 19.00
CA ASP A 479 21.95 -38.03 19.63
C ASP A 479 23.01 -37.53 18.64
N ALA A 480 23.59 -38.43 17.84
CA ALA A 480 24.62 -38.09 16.86
C ALA A 480 24.04 -37.31 15.67
N ALA A 481 22.84 -37.66 15.20
CA ALA A 481 22.15 -36.95 14.13
C ALA A 481 21.77 -35.52 14.54
N ARG A 482 21.25 -35.31 15.76
CA ARG A 482 21.06 -33.98 16.34
C ARG A 482 22.36 -33.19 16.36
N ASP A 483 23.43 -33.77 16.88
CA ASP A 483 24.70 -33.06 17.08
C ASP A 483 25.33 -32.62 15.75
N LEU A 484 25.14 -33.39 14.67
CA LEU A 484 25.47 -33.01 13.29
C LEU A 484 24.63 -31.83 12.80
N VAL A 485 23.30 -31.87 12.98
CA VAL A 485 22.41 -30.77 12.56
C VAL A 485 22.76 -29.48 13.31
N VAL A 486 22.90 -29.54 14.64
CA VAL A 486 23.27 -28.38 15.47
C VAL A 486 24.64 -27.82 15.03
N HIS A 487 25.64 -28.66 14.78
CA HIS A 487 26.93 -28.21 14.25
C HIS A 487 26.79 -27.47 12.90
N LYS A 488 25.93 -27.96 12.00
CA LYS A 488 25.73 -27.35 10.68
C LYS A 488 24.94 -26.04 10.73
N PHE A 489 24.08 -25.84 11.72
CA PHE A 489 23.53 -24.52 12.05
C PHE A 489 24.60 -23.56 12.59
N MET A 490 25.47 -24.00 13.51
CA MET A 490 26.57 -23.15 14.00
C MET A 490 27.52 -22.75 12.85
N ASP A 491 27.85 -23.66 11.92
CA ASP A 491 28.66 -23.35 10.73
C ASP A 491 28.00 -22.27 9.85
N HIS A 492 26.68 -22.37 9.66
CA HIS A 492 25.88 -21.41 8.90
C HIS A 492 25.87 -20.03 9.56
N TYR A 493 25.68 -19.96 10.88
CA TYR A 493 25.74 -18.71 11.62
C TYR A 493 27.14 -18.10 11.62
N MET A 494 28.20 -18.89 11.82
CA MET A 494 29.59 -18.43 11.71
C MET A 494 29.91 -17.88 10.31
N ARG A 495 29.36 -18.48 9.25
CA ARG A 495 29.54 -18.02 7.86
C ARG A 495 28.82 -16.70 7.57
N TYR A 496 27.66 -16.47 8.19
CA TYR A 496 26.78 -15.31 7.95
C TYR A 496 26.61 -14.42 9.19
N GLY A 497 27.67 -14.29 10.00
CA GLY A 497 27.64 -13.59 11.30
C GLY A 497 27.31 -12.09 11.24
N SER A 498 27.37 -11.48 10.05
CA SER A 498 26.87 -10.14 9.76
C SER A 498 25.34 -10.03 9.82
N ASP A 499 24.63 -11.09 9.46
CA ASP A 499 23.20 -11.09 9.12
C ASP A 499 22.33 -11.68 10.23
N VAL A 500 22.94 -12.28 11.26
CA VAL A 500 22.27 -12.84 12.46
C VAL A 500 22.62 -12.04 13.73
N PRO A 501 21.83 -12.15 14.82
CA PRO A 501 22.13 -11.52 16.11
C PRO A 501 23.45 -12.05 16.71
N SER A 502 24.20 -11.19 17.40
CA SER A 502 25.52 -11.56 17.97
C SER A 502 25.46 -12.60 19.10
N GLU A 503 24.29 -12.79 19.72
CA GLU A 503 24.07 -13.79 20.77
C GLU A 503 24.28 -15.23 20.31
N VAL A 504 24.08 -15.54 19.01
CA VAL A 504 24.32 -16.89 18.46
C VAL A 504 25.80 -17.30 18.45
N MET A 505 26.71 -16.32 18.61
CA MET A 505 28.16 -16.55 18.67
C MET A 505 28.64 -16.84 20.09
N GLN A 506 27.77 -16.74 21.11
CA GLN A 506 28.16 -17.01 22.50
C GLN A 506 28.34 -18.52 22.73
N PRO A 507 29.33 -18.97 23.51
CA PRO A 507 29.59 -20.40 23.75
C PRO A 507 28.38 -21.20 24.26
N GLY A 508 27.47 -20.55 25.01
CA GLY A 508 26.23 -21.16 25.50
C GLY A 508 25.21 -21.51 24.41
N TYR A 509 25.15 -20.75 23.31
CA TYR A 509 24.07 -20.89 22.32
C TYR A 509 24.04 -22.29 21.68
N ARG A 510 25.21 -22.89 21.43
CA ARG A 510 25.31 -24.27 20.94
C ARG A 510 24.74 -25.30 21.92
N ALA A 511 24.84 -25.05 23.23
CA ALA A 511 24.19 -25.89 24.24
C ALA A 511 22.67 -25.68 24.21
N SER A 512 22.19 -24.43 24.18
CA SER A 512 20.76 -24.11 24.06
C SER A 512 20.11 -24.76 22.81
N MET A 513 20.80 -24.77 21.66
CA MET A 513 20.35 -25.48 20.45
C MET A 513 20.29 -27.00 20.63
N ARG A 514 21.26 -27.61 21.34
CA ARG A 514 21.26 -29.06 21.66
C ARG A 514 20.07 -29.42 22.56
N THR A 515 19.79 -28.57 23.56
CA THR A 515 18.72 -28.71 24.55
C THR A 515 17.32 -28.51 23.94
N ALA A 516 17.16 -27.58 23.00
CA ALA A 516 15.88 -27.26 22.37
C ALA A 516 15.48 -28.22 21.23
N TYR A 517 16.44 -28.90 20.59
CA TYR A 517 16.20 -29.75 19.40
C TYR A 517 15.07 -30.77 19.62
N PRO A 518 14.08 -30.91 18.71
CA PRO A 518 14.06 -30.44 17.32
C PRO A 518 13.58 -29.00 17.12
N ILE A 519 13.33 -28.23 18.18
CA ILE A 519 12.84 -26.86 18.12
C ILE A 519 14.02 -25.89 18.16
N HIS A 520 13.97 -24.83 17.35
CA HIS A 520 15.01 -23.80 17.34
C HIS A 520 14.83 -22.80 18.50
N PRO A 521 15.90 -22.38 19.22
CA PRO A 521 15.77 -21.45 20.35
C PRO A 521 15.00 -20.16 20.03
N GLU A 522 15.18 -19.55 18.85
CA GLU A 522 14.45 -18.32 18.45
C GLU A 522 12.91 -18.48 18.46
N LEU A 523 12.38 -19.70 18.26
CA LEU A 523 10.94 -19.98 18.35
C LEU A 523 10.47 -19.92 19.81
N PHE A 524 11.17 -20.60 20.72
CA PHE A 524 10.89 -20.46 22.15
C PHE A 524 11.10 -19.03 22.64
N ASP A 525 12.11 -18.33 22.13
CA ASP A 525 12.41 -16.95 22.50
C ASP A 525 11.25 -16.00 22.15
N ARG A 526 10.64 -16.14 20.96
CA ARG A 526 9.39 -15.43 20.60
C ARG A 526 8.24 -15.79 21.53
N LEU A 527 8.03 -17.09 21.79
CA LEU A 527 6.89 -17.55 22.59
C LEU A 527 6.99 -17.16 24.08
N TYR A 528 8.19 -17.18 24.66
CA TYR A 528 8.41 -16.85 26.08
C TYR A 528 8.67 -15.37 26.34
N LYS A 529 9.18 -14.58 25.38
CA LYS A 529 9.42 -13.13 25.57
C LYS A 529 8.25 -12.28 25.09
N ASP A 530 7.59 -12.66 23.99
CA ASP A 530 6.59 -11.82 23.34
C ASP A 530 5.16 -12.35 23.59
N TRP A 531 4.88 -13.62 23.26
CA TRP A 531 3.53 -14.20 23.44
C TRP A 531 3.14 -14.36 24.92
N SER A 532 4.11 -14.56 25.81
CA SER A 532 3.89 -14.70 27.27
C SER A 532 3.39 -13.42 27.97
N THR A 533 3.37 -12.29 27.24
CA THR A 533 2.82 -11.01 27.72
C THR A 533 1.30 -10.91 27.58
N LEU A 534 0.68 -11.73 26.74
CA LEU A 534 -0.77 -11.74 26.50
C LEU A 534 -1.49 -12.44 27.66
N GLU A 535 -2.43 -11.77 28.33
CA GLU A 535 -3.18 -12.33 29.47
C GLU A 535 -3.87 -13.66 29.17
N ARG A 536 -4.41 -13.82 27.95
CA ARG A 536 -5.06 -15.07 27.51
C ARG A 536 -4.08 -16.19 27.20
N PHE A 537 -2.80 -15.89 26.98
CA PHE A 537 -1.78 -16.89 26.64
C PHE A 537 -1.21 -17.48 27.93
N GLN A 538 -1.67 -18.68 28.30
CA GLN A 538 -1.31 -19.37 29.56
C GLN A 538 0.15 -19.88 29.59
N ARG A 539 1.12 -18.98 29.35
CA ARG A 539 2.58 -19.18 29.27
C ARG A 539 2.97 -20.61 28.91
N THR A 540 3.37 -21.43 29.87
CA THR A 540 3.83 -22.81 29.65
C THR A 540 2.79 -23.73 29.03
N ARG A 541 1.51 -23.62 29.42
CA ARG A 541 0.40 -24.45 28.90
C ARG A 541 -0.01 -24.02 27.49
N GLY A 542 -0.01 -22.70 27.23
CA GLY A 542 -0.20 -22.13 25.89
C GLY A 542 0.89 -22.60 24.92
N VAL A 543 2.16 -22.50 25.31
CA VAL A 543 3.30 -23.01 24.51
C VAL A 543 3.16 -24.51 24.24
N LEU A 544 2.84 -25.33 25.25
CA LEU A 544 2.67 -26.78 25.06
C LEU A 544 1.55 -27.10 24.05
N ARG A 545 0.38 -26.46 24.17
CA ARG A 545 -0.77 -26.67 23.28
C ARG A 545 -0.49 -26.22 21.85
N LEU A 546 0.08 -25.02 21.69
CA LEU A 546 0.50 -24.50 20.40
C LEU A 546 1.54 -25.40 19.74
N MET A 547 2.60 -25.77 20.46
CA MET A 547 3.68 -26.58 19.89
C MET A 547 3.23 -28.01 19.60
N ALA A 548 2.34 -28.61 20.39
CA ALA A 548 1.72 -29.90 20.04
C ALA A 548 0.90 -29.79 18.75
N THR A 549 0.12 -28.71 18.57
CA THR A 549 -0.70 -28.47 17.37
C THR A 549 0.17 -28.21 16.12
N VAL A 550 1.26 -27.44 16.26
CA VAL A 550 2.24 -27.20 15.20
C VAL A 550 3.00 -28.47 14.83
N VAL A 551 3.46 -29.25 15.82
CA VAL A 551 4.20 -30.50 15.58
C VAL A 551 3.30 -31.56 14.94
N TYR A 552 2.04 -31.69 15.37
CA TYR A 552 1.06 -32.53 14.68
C TYR A 552 0.87 -32.11 13.22
N ALA A 553 0.65 -30.81 12.96
CA ALA A 553 0.47 -30.31 11.60
C ALA A 553 1.71 -30.56 10.70
N LEU A 554 2.92 -30.34 11.21
CA LEU A 554 4.18 -30.58 10.48
C LEU A 554 4.51 -32.08 10.35
N TRP A 555 4.12 -32.91 11.32
CA TRP A 555 4.25 -34.36 11.23
C TRP A 555 3.36 -34.91 10.11
N THR A 556 2.08 -34.53 10.10
CA THR A 556 1.10 -34.93 9.08
C THR A 556 1.41 -34.38 7.68
N SER A 557 1.97 -33.16 7.56
CA SER A 557 2.28 -32.55 6.25
C SER A 557 3.57 -33.05 5.58
N GLY A 558 4.42 -33.80 6.29
CA GLY A 558 5.68 -34.30 5.75
C GLY A 558 6.81 -33.26 5.61
N ASP A 559 6.73 -32.12 6.31
CA ASP A 559 7.79 -31.08 6.42
C ASP A 559 9.21 -31.67 6.53
N ARG A 560 10.09 -31.45 5.54
CA ARG A 560 11.45 -32.04 5.51
C ARG A 560 12.53 -31.16 6.14
N SER A 561 12.14 -30.16 6.93
CA SER A 561 13.08 -29.28 7.63
C SER A 561 13.99 -30.06 8.59
N PRO A 562 15.28 -29.70 8.75
CA PRO A 562 16.19 -30.34 9.71
C PRO A 562 15.94 -29.94 11.17
N MET A 563 15.19 -28.85 11.40
CA MET A 563 14.79 -28.31 12.70
C MET A 563 13.52 -27.47 12.53
N ILE A 564 12.71 -27.31 13.57
CA ILE A 564 11.50 -26.47 13.57
C ILE A 564 11.89 -25.02 13.90
N LEU A 565 11.90 -24.16 12.88
CA LEU A 565 12.14 -22.72 12.98
C LEU A 565 10.84 -21.94 13.23
N PRO A 566 10.90 -20.66 13.67
CA PRO A 566 9.76 -19.73 13.61
C PRO A 566 9.04 -19.72 12.25
N ALA A 567 9.79 -19.73 11.14
CA ALA A 567 9.25 -19.78 9.78
C ALA A 567 8.52 -21.11 9.43
N SER A 568 8.70 -22.18 10.20
CA SER A 568 8.07 -23.47 9.96
C SER A 568 6.57 -23.45 10.29
N ILE A 569 6.09 -22.56 11.16
CA ILE A 569 4.70 -22.54 11.63
C ILE A 569 3.73 -22.42 10.44
N PRO A 570 2.84 -23.42 10.20
CA PRO A 570 1.93 -23.40 9.07
C PRO A 570 0.70 -22.54 9.40
N LEU A 571 0.82 -21.22 9.23
CA LEU A 571 -0.29 -20.26 9.40
C LEU A 571 -1.45 -20.46 8.40
N ASP A 572 -1.20 -21.23 7.34
CA ASP A 572 -2.19 -21.76 6.39
C ASP A 572 -2.99 -22.98 6.93
N ASN A 573 -2.57 -23.59 8.04
CA ASN A 573 -3.33 -24.63 8.72
C ASN A 573 -4.31 -24.01 9.72
N ALA A 574 -5.62 -24.17 9.48
CA ALA A 574 -6.68 -23.60 10.32
C ALA A 574 -6.49 -23.89 11.82
N LYS A 575 -6.21 -25.14 12.23
CA LYS A 575 -6.03 -25.48 13.66
C LYS A 575 -4.86 -24.72 14.31
N VAL A 576 -3.77 -24.49 13.56
CA VAL A 576 -2.61 -23.73 14.06
C VAL A 576 -2.90 -22.24 14.09
N PHE A 577 -3.59 -21.71 13.07
CA PHE A 577 -4.00 -20.31 13.07
C PHE A 577 -5.02 -20.00 14.18
N ASP A 578 -6.05 -20.82 14.34
CA ASP A 578 -7.09 -20.66 15.36
C ASP A 578 -6.47 -20.72 16.77
N GLU A 579 -5.55 -21.66 17.02
CA GLU A 579 -4.80 -21.78 18.28
C GLU A 579 -4.02 -20.49 18.63
N LEU A 580 -3.39 -19.85 17.64
CA LEU A 580 -2.72 -18.56 17.80
C LEU A 580 -3.72 -17.41 17.97
N ALA A 581 -4.76 -17.36 17.14
CA ALA A 581 -5.74 -16.27 17.09
C ALA A 581 -6.63 -16.21 18.35
N ASN A 582 -6.92 -17.34 18.99
CA ASN A 582 -7.65 -17.40 20.26
C ASN A 582 -6.97 -16.64 21.42
N HIS A 583 -5.69 -16.27 21.27
CA HIS A 583 -4.93 -15.49 22.25
C HIS A 583 -4.79 -14.00 21.91
N LEU A 584 -5.27 -13.58 20.74
CA LEU A 584 -5.26 -12.20 20.25
C LEU A 584 -6.69 -11.62 20.35
N ASP A 585 -6.84 -10.30 20.42
CA ASP A 585 -8.18 -9.67 20.54
C ASP A 585 -8.86 -9.41 19.19
N ASP A 586 -8.07 -9.25 18.13
CA ASP A 586 -8.53 -8.75 16.83
C ASP A 586 -8.52 -9.82 15.72
N SER A 587 -9.21 -9.52 14.62
CA SER A 587 -9.29 -10.42 13.46
C SER A 587 -8.03 -10.36 12.59
N TRP A 588 -7.02 -11.16 12.94
CA TRP A 588 -5.76 -11.28 12.20
C TRP A 588 -5.88 -11.99 10.84
N LYS A 589 -7.03 -12.63 10.55
CA LYS A 589 -7.19 -13.52 9.39
C LYS A 589 -7.08 -12.81 8.03
N PRO A 590 -7.77 -11.68 7.75
CA PRO A 590 -7.71 -11.01 6.44
C PRO A 590 -6.29 -10.55 6.07
N MET A 591 -5.50 -10.24 7.10
CA MET A 591 -4.15 -9.72 7.04
C MET A 591 -3.10 -10.82 6.82
N VAL A 592 -3.25 -11.97 7.50
CA VAL A 592 -2.48 -13.19 7.19
C VAL A 592 -2.84 -13.72 5.79
N ASP A 593 -4.09 -13.61 5.36
CA ASP A 593 -4.50 -13.96 4.00
C ASP A 593 -3.91 -13.00 2.95
N ALA A 594 -3.84 -11.71 3.24
CA ALA A 594 -3.32 -10.69 2.31
C ALA A 594 -1.79 -10.75 2.13
N ASP A 595 -1.01 -10.90 3.21
CA ASP A 595 0.46 -10.75 3.13
C ASP A 595 1.26 -12.03 3.41
N VAL A 596 0.73 -13.01 4.16
CA VAL A 596 1.58 -14.02 4.83
C VAL A 596 1.37 -15.46 4.33
N ALA A 597 0.11 -15.91 4.17
CA ALA A 597 -0.21 -17.32 4.00
C ALA A 597 -1.40 -17.63 3.06
N GLY A 598 -2.26 -16.66 2.75
CA GLY A 598 -3.34 -16.84 1.78
C GLY A 598 -2.83 -17.14 0.37
N GLU A 599 -3.64 -17.78 -0.48
CA GLU A 599 -3.19 -18.29 -1.79
C GLU A 599 -2.60 -17.18 -2.67
N THR A 600 -3.29 -16.04 -2.78
CA THR A 600 -2.84 -14.83 -3.50
C THR A 600 -2.09 -13.84 -2.62
N SER A 601 -1.48 -14.28 -1.51
CA SER A 601 -0.79 -13.38 -0.58
C SER A 601 0.47 -12.74 -1.18
N THR A 602 0.81 -11.53 -0.72
CA THR A 602 2.02 -10.79 -1.15
C THR A 602 3.28 -11.65 -1.09
N ALA A 603 3.46 -12.44 -0.02
CA ALA A 603 4.61 -13.34 0.09
C ALA A 603 4.60 -14.48 -0.94
N ASN A 604 3.44 -15.10 -1.23
CA ASN A 604 3.33 -16.11 -2.28
C ASN A 604 3.59 -15.52 -3.67
N VAL A 605 3.08 -14.32 -3.97
CA VAL A 605 3.27 -13.65 -5.26
C VAL A 605 4.76 -13.39 -5.51
N VAL A 606 5.45 -12.73 -4.57
CA VAL A 606 6.89 -12.43 -4.67
C VAL A 606 7.74 -13.69 -4.83
N ASP A 607 7.45 -14.75 -4.06
CA ASP A 607 8.14 -16.04 -4.21
C ASP A 607 7.82 -16.74 -5.54
N SER A 608 6.63 -16.54 -6.13
CA SER A 608 6.24 -17.14 -7.40
C SER A 608 6.86 -16.44 -8.62
N ASP A 609 6.93 -15.10 -8.61
CA ASP A 609 7.55 -14.31 -9.67
C ASP A 609 9.08 -14.47 -9.67
N ILE A 610 9.68 -14.50 -8.47
CA ILE A 610 11.13 -14.48 -8.30
C ILE A 610 11.62 -15.89 -7.96
N ARG A 611 11.84 -16.70 -9.00
CA ARG A 611 12.25 -18.12 -8.93
C ARG A 611 13.37 -18.46 -7.92
N ILE A 612 14.31 -17.53 -7.66
CA ILE A 612 15.40 -17.75 -6.69
C ILE A 612 14.95 -17.60 -5.23
N LEU A 613 13.92 -16.80 -4.96
CA LEU A 613 13.25 -16.71 -3.65
C LEU A 613 12.29 -17.89 -3.48
N GLY A 614 11.46 -18.17 -4.51
CA GLY A 614 10.51 -19.28 -4.51
C GLY A 614 11.13 -20.67 -4.34
N ARG A 615 12.38 -20.89 -4.79
CA ARG A 615 13.09 -22.16 -4.59
C ARG A 615 13.17 -22.57 -3.11
N SER A 616 13.28 -21.61 -2.19
CA SER A 616 13.26 -21.90 -0.75
C SER A 616 12.20 -21.09 0.00
N MET A 617 11.14 -20.64 -0.70
CA MET A 617 10.02 -19.87 -0.17
C MET A 617 10.48 -18.74 0.78
N ALA A 618 11.49 -17.97 0.35
CA ALA A 618 12.21 -17.04 1.20
C ALA A 618 11.31 -15.93 1.77
N THR A 619 10.34 -15.47 0.98
CA THR A 619 9.39 -14.43 1.37
C THR A 619 8.32 -14.99 2.29
N LYS A 620 7.74 -16.18 2.00
CA LYS A 620 6.76 -16.85 2.88
C LYS A 620 7.36 -17.18 4.25
N ARG A 621 8.63 -17.59 4.30
CA ARG A 621 9.36 -17.81 5.56
C ARG A 621 9.58 -16.53 6.35
N ALA A 622 10.02 -15.45 5.70
CA ALA A 622 10.16 -14.13 6.32
C ALA A 622 8.83 -13.61 6.89
N ALA A 623 7.73 -13.74 6.13
CA ALA A 623 6.39 -13.30 6.52
C ALA A 623 5.90 -13.99 7.80
N ARG A 624 6.04 -15.33 7.88
CA ARG A 624 5.69 -16.11 9.08
C ARG A 624 6.51 -15.70 10.31
N CYS A 625 7.79 -15.39 10.13
CA CYS A 625 8.64 -14.86 11.20
C CYS A 625 8.19 -13.48 11.70
N VAL A 626 7.81 -12.56 10.80
CA VAL A 626 7.31 -11.23 11.22
C VAL A 626 5.97 -11.35 11.93
N PHE A 627 5.07 -12.22 11.47
CA PHE A 627 3.82 -12.51 12.17
C PHE A 627 4.06 -12.99 13.60
N LEU A 628 4.82 -14.10 13.78
CA LEU A 628 5.11 -14.62 15.12
C LEU A 628 5.84 -13.59 15.99
N GLY A 629 6.71 -12.78 15.37
CA GLY A 629 7.53 -11.77 16.03
C GLY A 629 6.86 -10.44 16.33
N THR A 630 5.62 -10.17 15.85
CA THR A 630 4.97 -8.87 16.05
C THR A 630 3.48 -8.93 16.40
N ALA A 631 2.78 -10.05 16.16
CA ALA A 631 1.35 -10.17 16.49
C ALA A 631 1.01 -9.90 17.98
N PRO A 632 1.79 -10.36 18.98
CA PRO A 632 1.54 -10.00 20.38
C PRO A 632 1.71 -8.51 20.69
N MET A 633 2.54 -7.80 19.93
CA MET A 633 2.92 -6.41 20.21
C MET A 633 1.93 -5.38 19.67
N ALA A 634 1.06 -5.73 18.72
CA ALA A 634 0.11 -4.78 18.12
C ALA A 634 -0.86 -4.18 19.15
N ASN A 635 -1.22 -4.96 20.18
CA ASN A 635 -2.23 -4.60 21.17
C ASN A 635 -1.63 -4.17 22.52
N LEU A 636 -0.30 -4.08 22.63
CA LEU A 636 0.35 -3.51 23.82
C LEU A 636 -0.15 -2.08 24.04
N ARG A 637 -0.57 -1.78 25.26
CA ARG A 637 -0.92 -0.42 25.71
C ARG A 637 0.11 0.11 26.69
N ASN A 638 0.39 1.40 26.61
CA ASN A 638 1.14 2.11 27.64
C ASN A 638 0.30 2.18 28.93
N ARG A 639 0.95 2.49 30.06
CA ARG A 639 0.30 2.70 31.36
C ARG A 639 -0.81 3.76 31.32
N ASP A 640 -0.73 4.69 30.38
CA ASP A 640 -1.66 5.81 30.19
C ASP A 640 -2.89 5.42 29.33
N GLY A 641 -3.05 4.14 28.99
CA GLY A 641 -4.14 3.60 28.17
C GLY A 641 -3.99 3.81 26.66
N THR A 642 -2.99 4.58 26.22
CA THR A 642 -2.63 4.79 24.80
C THR A 642 -1.99 3.55 24.19
N ALA A 643 -2.07 3.38 22.86
CA ALA A 643 -1.36 2.30 22.17
C ALA A 643 0.16 2.46 22.32
N ALA A 644 0.86 1.36 22.64
CA ALA A 644 2.31 1.34 22.70
C ALA A 644 2.92 1.40 21.29
N THR A 645 4.11 2.00 21.16
CA THR A 645 4.82 2.02 19.88
C THR A 645 5.29 0.61 19.54
N ILE A 646 4.69 -0.01 18.51
CA ILE A 646 5.03 -1.37 18.05
C ILE A 646 6.51 -1.41 17.63
N ARG A 647 7.35 -2.03 18.45
CA ARG A 647 8.79 -2.20 18.15
C ARG A 647 8.98 -3.39 17.24
N GLY A 648 8.88 -3.16 15.93
CA GLY A 648 9.00 -4.23 14.92
C GLY A 648 10.25 -5.11 15.07
N ILE A 649 10.12 -6.36 14.61
CA ILE A 649 11.18 -7.35 14.68
C ILE A 649 12.35 -6.96 13.77
N GLU A 650 13.56 -7.12 14.28
CA GLU A 650 14.80 -6.86 13.57
C GLU A 650 14.99 -7.85 12.41
N GLN A 651 15.43 -7.35 11.25
CA GLN A 651 15.78 -8.15 10.08
C GLN A 651 16.68 -9.35 10.45
N LYS A 652 17.65 -9.15 11.35
CA LYS A 652 18.55 -10.22 11.81
C LYS A 652 17.82 -11.36 12.52
N ARG A 653 16.78 -11.05 13.29
CA ARG A 653 15.93 -12.04 13.96
C ARG A 653 15.00 -12.75 12.98
N VAL A 654 14.51 -12.03 11.97
CA VAL A 654 13.79 -12.66 10.84
C VAL A 654 14.71 -13.63 10.08
N VAL A 655 15.96 -13.25 9.79
CA VAL A 655 16.96 -14.14 9.16
C VAL A 655 17.27 -15.36 10.01
N LEU A 656 17.53 -15.18 11.32
CA LEU A 656 17.77 -16.27 12.26
C LEU A 656 16.57 -17.23 12.35
N GLY A 657 15.35 -16.69 12.38
CA GLY A 657 14.11 -17.45 12.41
C GLY A 657 13.70 -18.09 11.07
N SER A 658 14.36 -17.74 9.96
CA SER A 658 13.96 -18.16 8.61
C SER A 658 14.95 -19.07 7.89
N THR A 659 16.25 -19.02 8.18
CA THR A 659 17.29 -19.67 7.33
C THR A 659 17.74 -21.04 7.83
N TYR A 660 17.90 -21.99 6.90
CA TYR A 660 18.47 -23.31 7.13
C TYR A 660 19.93 -23.39 6.64
N PRO A 661 20.75 -24.35 7.13
CA PRO A 661 22.07 -24.60 6.59
C PRO A 661 21.99 -24.95 5.10
N GLY A 662 22.60 -24.09 4.27
CA GLY A 662 22.53 -24.17 2.81
C GLY A 662 21.74 -23.04 2.14
N ASP A 663 20.87 -22.33 2.88
CA ASP A 663 20.26 -21.09 2.39
C ASP A 663 21.31 -19.97 2.24
N ASN A 664 20.96 -18.97 1.43
CA ASN A 664 21.63 -17.67 1.40
C ASN A 664 20.74 -16.63 2.12
N PRO A 665 21.15 -16.10 3.30
CA PRO A 665 20.39 -15.08 4.03
C PRO A 665 19.97 -13.86 3.20
N ALA A 666 20.76 -13.48 2.19
CA ALA A 666 20.43 -12.38 1.29
C ALA A 666 19.10 -12.58 0.54
N HIS A 667 18.66 -13.83 0.32
CA HIS A 667 17.36 -14.13 -0.29
C HIS A 667 16.21 -13.80 0.67
N VAL A 668 16.34 -14.17 1.95
CA VAL A 668 15.36 -13.81 2.99
C VAL A 668 15.31 -12.30 3.19
N THR A 669 16.47 -11.62 3.16
CA THR A 669 16.55 -10.15 3.23
C THR A 669 15.89 -9.46 2.03
N ASP A 670 16.06 -9.94 0.80
CA ASP A 670 15.41 -9.34 -0.37
C ASP A 670 13.90 -9.62 -0.43
N GLY A 671 13.47 -10.83 -0.04
CA GLY A 671 12.05 -11.17 0.13
C GLY A 671 11.39 -10.31 1.21
N LEU A 672 11.99 -10.20 2.40
CA LEU A 672 11.51 -9.35 3.48
C LEU A 672 11.44 -7.86 3.08
N ARG A 673 12.46 -7.36 2.36
CA ARG A 673 12.43 -5.99 1.81
C ARG A 673 11.20 -5.79 0.93
N ARG A 674 11.00 -6.65 -0.07
CA ARG A 674 9.85 -6.60 -1.00
C ARG A 674 8.52 -6.71 -0.28
N LEU A 675 8.43 -7.57 0.73
CA LEU A 675 7.24 -7.71 1.56
C LEU A 675 6.91 -6.41 2.32
N GLY A 676 7.92 -5.65 2.75
CA GLY A 676 7.76 -4.31 3.33
C GLY A 676 7.60 -3.16 2.32
N ASP A 677 7.76 -3.41 1.02
CA ASP A 677 7.51 -2.45 -0.07
C ASP A 677 6.17 -2.70 -0.80
N LEU A 678 5.63 -3.92 -0.71
CA LEU A 678 4.43 -4.38 -1.44
C LEU A 678 3.29 -4.86 -0.52
N GLY A 679 3.55 -5.07 0.78
CA GLY A 679 2.58 -5.64 1.70
C GLY A 679 1.47 -4.67 2.07
N LYS A 680 0.23 -5.17 2.11
CA LYS A 680 -0.95 -4.37 2.45
C LYS A 680 -0.95 -3.92 3.91
N TYR A 681 -0.39 -4.73 4.80
CA TYR A 681 -0.36 -4.57 6.25
C TYR A 681 1.07 -4.62 6.82
N MET A 682 2.05 -5.00 6.00
CA MET A 682 3.48 -5.03 6.36
C MET A 682 4.09 -3.62 6.34
N ASN A 683 4.61 -3.21 7.49
CA ASN A 683 5.28 -1.93 7.70
C ASN A 683 6.78 -2.16 7.90
N ARG A 684 7.61 -1.17 7.51
CA ARG A 684 9.07 -1.19 7.65
C ARG A 684 9.60 0.18 8.06
N ASP A 685 10.46 0.20 9.08
CA ASP A 685 11.36 1.31 9.39
C ASP A 685 12.80 0.77 9.51
N GLN A 686 13.69 1.26 8.64
CA GLN A 686 15.10 0.84 8.55
C GLN A 686 15.29 -0.69 8.52
N ASP A 687 15.72 -1.28 9.64
CA ASP A 687 15.96 -2.73 9.80
C ASP A 687 14.85 -3.46 10.55
N ARG A 688 13.76 -2.77 10.94
CA ARG A 688 12.60 -3.30 11.64
C ARG A 688 11.40 -3.45 10.73
N TYR A 689 10.70 -4.57 10.91
CA TYR A 689 9.50 -4.92 10.17
C TYR A 689 8.38 -5.27 11.16
N TRP A 690 7.16 -4.85 10.89
CA TRP A 690 6.00 -5.26 11.69
C TRP A 690 4.72 -5.32 10.88
N LEU A 691 3.79 -6.10 11.42
CA LEU A 691 2.47 -6.28 10.88
C LEU A 691 1.48 -5.41 11.68
N SER A 692 0.69 -4.58 10.98
CA SER A 692 -0.32 -3.68 11.57
C SER A 692 -1.73 -4.08 11.13
N LEU A 693 -2.73 -3.95 12.01
CA LEU A 693 -4.15 -4.18 11.68
C LEU A 693 -4.69 -3.15 10.66
N GLN A 694 -4.08 -1.98 10.57
CA GLN A 694 -4.37 -0.96 9.56
C GLN A 694 -3.53 -1.21 8.30
N GLN A 695 -4.13 -0.95 7.13
CA GLN A 695 -3.39 -1.00 5.86
C GLN A 695 -2.34 0.11 5.79
N THR A 696 -1.25 -0.14 5.07
CA THR A 696 -0.20 0.86 4.85
C THR A 696 -0.73 2.02 4.01
N VAL A 697 -0.32 3.25 4.34
CA VAL A 697 -0.73 4.45 3.58
C VAL A 697 -0.35 4.32 2.10
N ALA A 698 0.79 3.70 1.79
CA ALA A 698 1.22 3.42 0.43
C ALA A 698 0.24 2.51 -0.35
N GLN A 699 -0.31 1.47 0.29
CA GLN A 699 -1.30 0.60 -0.34
C GLN A 699 -2.64 1.31 -0.54
N ILE A 700 -3.11 2.09 0.43
CA ILE A 700 -4.35 2.86 0.30
C ILE A 700 -4.22 3.89 -0.84
N VAL A 701 -3.04 4.53 -0.97
CA VAL A 701 -2.72 5.39 -2.12
C VAL A 701 -2.76 4.62 -3.43
N GLN A 702 -2.16 3.43 -3.52
CA GLN A 702 -2.12 2.67 -4.76
C GLN A 702 -3.53 2.21 -5.19
N GLU A 703 -4.30 1.62 -4.29
CA GLU A 703 -5.69 1.22 -4.56
C GLU A 703 -6.57 2.42 -4.92
N ARG A 704 -6.31 3.59 -4.32
CA ARG A 704 -6.99 4.84 -4.68
C ARG A 704 -6.57 5.35 -6.06
N ALA A 705 -5.27 5.32 -6.39
CA ALA A 705 -4.73 5.74 -7.68
C ALA A 705 -5.30 4.89 -8.83
N ASP A 706 -5.37 3.58 -8.64
CA ASP A 706 -5.92 2.62 -9.60
C ASP A 706 -7.45 2.70 -9.71
N SER A 707 -8.14 3.24 -8.69
CA SER A 707 -9.60 3.45 -8.73
C SER A 707 -10.05 4.66 -9.57
N TYR A 708 -9.15 5.54 -10.00
CA TYR A 708 -9.53 6.74 -10.78
C TYR A 708 -9.70 6.44 -12.27
N HIS A 709 -10.93 6.68 -12.77
CA HIS A 709 -11.26 6.58 -14.19
C HIS A 709 -10.53 7.67 -15.00
N GLU A 710 -10.21 7.39 -16.26
CA GLU A 710 -9.41 8.29 -17.10
C GLU A 710 -10.03 9.68 -17.26
N GLU A 711 -11.35 9.78 -17.39
CA GLU A 711 -12.09 11.06 -17.44
C GLU A 711 -11.77 11.96 -16.23
N GLN A 712 -11.73 11.39 -15.02
CA GLN A 712 -11.42 12.12 -13.78
C GLN A 712 -9.97 12.61 -13.75
N VAL A 713 -9.05 11.81 -14.28
CA VAL A 713 -7.62 12.15 -14.39
C VAL A 713 -7.39 13.21 -15.47
N PHE A 714 -8.18 13.19 -16.55
CA PHE A 714 -8.12 14.15 -17.65
C PHE A 714 -8.66 15.52 -17.20
N ASP A 715 -9.79 15.57 -16.49
CA ASP A 715 -10.36 16.81 -15.95
C ASP A 715 -9.43 17.46 -14.92
N GLU A 716 -8.85 16.68 -14.01
CA GLU A 716 -7.90 17.19 -13.02
C GLU A 716 -6.58 17.67 -13.68
N LEU A 717 -6.09 16.98 -14.72
CA LEU A 717 -4.97 17.46 -15.52
C LEU A 717 -5.32 18.74 -16.29
N ALA A 718 -6.53 18.84 -16.84
CA ALA A 718 -7.03 20.04 -17.50
C ALA A 718 -7.08 21.21 -16.51
N GLN A 719 -7.54 20.99 -15.28
CA GLN A 719 -7.54 21.98 -14.21
C GLN A 719 -6.12 22.46 -13.87
N VAL A 720 -5.13 21.55 -13.77
CA VAL A 720 -3.72 21.93 -13.54
C VAL A 720 -3.16 22.76 -14.70
N VAL A 721 -3.39 22.36 -15.96
CA VAL A 721 -2.88 23.11 -17.13
C VAL A 721 -3.60 24.47 -17.26
N ARG A 722 -4.90 24.55 -16.95
CA ARG A 722 -5.70 25.79 -16.96
C ARG A 722 -5.32 26.76 -15.83
N GLN A 723 -4.52 26.37 -14.83
CA GLN A 723 -3.92 27.29 -13.86
C GLN A 723 -2.75 28.10 -14.42
N GLU A 724 -2.15 27.71 -15.55
CA GLU A 724 -1.20 28.58 -16.25
C GLU A 724 -1.94 29.76 -16.89
N THR A 725 -1.79 30.97 -16.32
CA THR A 725 -2.40 32.20 -16.85
C THR A 725 -1.57 32.90 -17.93
N ASP A 726 -0.32 32.45 -18.13
CA ASP A 726 0.57 32.97 -19.17
C ASP A 726 0.06 32.68 -20.59
N LYS A 727 0.35 33.61 -21.50
CA LYS A 727 0.03 33.56 -22.92
C LYS A 727 1.27 33.55 -23.84
N GLY A 728 2.47 33.85 -23.35
CA GLY A 728 3.65 33.99 -24.20
C GLY A 728 3.47 35.10 -25.26
N LEU A 729 3.78 34.80 -26.53
CA LEU A 729 3.54 35.72 -27.66
C LEU A 729 2.08 35.72 -28.19
N PHE A 730 1.21 34.84 -27.69
CA PHE A 730 -0.10 34.60 -28.26
C PHE A 730 -1.16 35.54 -27.68
N GLU A 731 -2.12 36.00 -28.51
CA GLU A 731 -3.25 36.76 -28.00
C GLU A 731 -4.21 35.89 -27.19
N ARG A 732 -4.29 34.61 -27.55
CA ARG A 732 -5.26 33.63 -27.04
C ARG A 732 -4.61 32.25 -26.93
N VAL A 733 -4.80 31.57 -25.79
CA VAL A 733 -4.23 30.24 -25.52
C VAL A 733 -5.31 29.31 -25.01
N HIS A 734 -5.74 28.40 -25.88
CA HIS A 734 -6.84 27.48 -25.66
C HIS A 734 -6.32 26.21 -24.99
N ARG A 735 -6.63 26.02 -23.70
CA ARG A 735 -6.08 24.97 -22.85
C ARG A 735 -7.06 23.80 -22.70
N PHE A 736 -6.76 22.73 -23.42
CA PHE A 736 -7.58 21.52 -23.58
C PHE A 736 -9.01 21.86 -24.03
N PRO A 737 -9.21 22.34 -25.27
CA PRO A 737 -10.53 22.53 -25.87
C PRO A 737 -11.16 21.17 -26.23
N HIS A 738 -12.41 20.98 -25.84
CA HIS A 738 -13.13 19.72 -26.07
C HIS A 738 -13.42 19.52 -27.57
N GLY A 739 -13.66 20.59 -28.33
CA GLY A 739 -13.80 20.54 -29.80
C GLY A 739 -13.44 21.83 -30.52
N SER A 740 -13.46 21.78 -31.86
CA SER A 740 -13.08 22.93 -32.73
C SER A 740 -14.00 24.14 -32.58
N ILE A 741 -15.17 24.00 -31.94
CA ILE A 741 -16.11 25.08 -31.62
C ILE A 741 -15.61 26.01 -30.51
N ASP A 742 -14.85 25.46 -29.55
CA ASP A 742 -14.32 26.18 -28.37
C ASP A 742 -13.21 27.17 -28.75
N VAL A 743 -12.56 26.94 -29.90
CA VAL A 743 -11.50 27.80 -30.43
C VAL A 743 -12.11 28.86 -31.33
N GLU A 744 -12.09 30.10 -30.85
CA GLU A 744 -12.57 31.29 -31.56
C GLU A 744 -11.95 31.44 -32.95
N ASP A 745 -12.68 32.02 -33.89
CA ASP A 745 -12.20 32.33 -35.25
C ASP A 745 -11.90 33.82 -35.34
N ASP A 746 -10.68 34.17 -34.95
CA ASP A 746 -10.18 35.54 -34.77
C ASP A 746 -8.81 35.65 -35.45
N PRO A 747 -8.47 36.78 -36.12
CA PRO A 747 -7.23 36.91 -36.88
C PRO A 747 -5.94 36.99 -36.05
N GLY A 748 -6.00 37.22 -34.73
CA GLY A 748 -4.83 37.24 -33.84
C GLY A 748 -4.29 35.84 -33.53
N ILE A 749 -2.97 35.70 -33.34
CA ILE A 749 -2.33 34.38 -33.20
C ILE A 749 -2.79 33.65 -31.92
N GLY A 750 -3.23 32.41 -32.10
CA GLY A 750 -3.73 31.53 -31.06
C GLY A 750 -2.93 30.25 -30.92
N LEU A 751 -2.58 29.90 -29.68
CA LEU A 751 -2.02 28.59 -29.34
C LEU A 751 -3.14 27.65 -28.89
N VAL A 752 -3.23 26.47 -29.48
CA VAL A 752 -4.15 25.40 -29.06
C VAL A 752 -3.33 24.31 -28.40
N ILE A 753 -3.49 24.15 -27.09
CA ILE A 753 -2.87 23.07 -26.32
C ILE A 753 -3.89 21.93 -26.21
N PHE A 754 -3.64 20.83 -26.90
CA PHE A 754 -4.49 19.64 -26.84
C PHE A 754 -4.39 18.90 -25.51
N GLY A 755 -5.37 18.04 -25.21
CA GLY A 755 -5.32 17.16 -24.05
C GLY A 755 -4.54 15.85 -24.32
N PRO A 756 -4.45 14.97 -23.31
CA PRO A 756 -3.88 13.62 -23.48
C PRO A 756 -4.71 12.72 -24.42
N ASP A 757 -5.93 13.12 -24.78
CA ASP A 757 -6.80 12.46 -25.76
C ASP A 757 -6.31 12.58 -27.20
N ARG A 758 -5.47 13.59 -27.50
CA ARG A 758 -4.92 13.86 -28.84
C ARG A 758 -3.39 13.85 -28.80
N PRO A 759 -2.76 12.69 -28.55
CA PRO A 759 -1.32 12.58 -28.53
C PRO A 759 -0.72 12.63 -29.94
N PHE A 760 0.53 13.06 -30.00
CA PHE A 760 1.34 13.11 -31.19
C PHE A 760 2.29 11.91 -31.29
N SER A 761 2.49 11.39 -32.50
CA SER A 761 3.42 10.29 -32.79
C SER A 761 4.16 10.50 -34.13
N LYS A 762 5.48 10.28 -34.15
CA LYS A 762 6.28 10.24 -35.39
C LYS A 762 6.42 8.85 -36.03
N ARG A 763 5.78 7.81 -35.45
CA ARG A 763 5.98 6.39 -35.84
C ARG A 763 4.72 5.72 -36.40
N GLY A 764 3.61 6.44 -36.46
CA GLY A 764 2.31 5.94 -36.92
C GLY A 764 1.32 7.10 -37.08
N ARG A 765 0.02 6.80 -37.18
CA ARG A 765 -1.03 7.82 -37.26
C ARG A 765 -1.03 8.70 -36.01
N SER A 766 -1.01 10.01 -36.19
CA SER A 766 -0.95 11.00 -35.12
C SER A 766 -2.33 11.63 -34.88
N VAL A 767 -2.93 11.38 -33.72
CA VAL A 767 -4.27 11.92 -33.39
C VAL A 767 -4.23 13.45 -33.27
N ALA A 768 -3.10 14.00 -32.81
CA ALA A 768 -2.85 15.44 -32.79
C ALA A 768 -2.86 16.09 -34.18
N GLU A 769 -2.40 15.40 -35.23
CA GLU A 769 -2.36 15.95 -36.60
C GLU A 769 -3.75 15.95 -37.23
N ASP A 770 -4.50 14.84 -37.10
CA ASP A 770 -5.91 14.76 -37.50
C ASP A 770 -6.75 15.87 -36.82
N ALA A 771 -6.55 16.06 -35.51
CA ALA A 771 -7.25 17.09 -34.75
C ALA A 771 -6.83 18.52 -35.13
N ALA A 772 -5.54 18.77 -35.38
CA ALA A 772 -5.07 20.07 -35.86
C ALA A 772 -5.69 20.42 -37.23
N ILE A 773 -5.78 19.47 -38.16
CA ILE A 773 -6.43 19.68 -39.47
C ILE A 773 -7.93 19.96 -39.31
N GLU A 774 -8.64 19.28 -38.40
CA GLU A 774 -10.04 19.63 -38.11
C GLU A 774 -10.16 21.06 -37.56
N PHE A 775 -9.35 21.41 -36.55
CA PHE A 775 -9.38 22.73 -35.91
C PHE A 775 -8.97 23.85 -36.88
N LEU A 776 -8.11 23.59 -37.86
CA LEU A 776 -7.75 24.54 -38.92
C LEU A 776 -8.84 24.73 -39.96
N THR A 777 -9.58 23.67 -40.28
CA THR A 777 -10.60 23.71 -41.34
C THR A 777 -11.96 24.15 -40.83
N LYS A 778 -12.25 23.95 -39.53
CA LYS A 778 -13.58 24.14 -38.94
C LYS A 778 -13.57 24.96 -37.64
N ARG A 779 -14.75 25.50 -37.34
CA ARG A 779 -15.19 25.89 -36.00
C ARG A 779 -16.54 25.24 -35.72
N GLY A 780 -16.52 24.03 -35.17
CA GLY A 780 -17.70 23.18 -35.07
C GLY A 780 -18.20 22.76 -36.46
N THR A 781 -19.41 23.15 -36.83
CA THR A 781 -20.01 22.88 -38.16
C THR A 781 -19.62 23.89 -39.24
N ASN A 782 -19.11 25.07 -38.87
CA ASN A 782 -18.77 26.14 -39.81
C ASN A 782 -17.33 25.98 -40.32
N ALA A 783 -17.09 26.41 -41.57
CA ALA A 783 -15.73 26.52 -42.10
C ALA A 783 -14.98 27.67 -41.40
N ARG A 784 -13.71 27.45 -41.04
CA ARG A 784 -12.85 28.46 -40.41
C ARG A 784 -12.31 29.45 -41.44
N ILE A 785 -12.34 30.74 -41.10
CA ILE A 785 -11.85 31.86 -41.92
C ILE A 785 -10.36 32.11 -41.62
N HIS A 786 -9.99 32.31 -40.35
CA HIS A 786 -8.63 32.71 -39.97
C HIS A 786 -7.71 31.51 -39.74
N LYS A 787 -7.55 30.69 -40.79
CA LYS A 787 -6.82 29.40 -40.71
C LYS A 787 -5.33 29.55 -40.37
N ASN A 788 -4.70 30.66 -40.76
CA ASN A 788 -3.29 30.90 -40.47
C ASN A 788 -3.05 31.39 -39.03
N SER A 789 -4.10 31.78 -38.31
CA SER A 789 -4.02 32.30 -36.93
C SER A 789 -3.77 31.24 -35.85
N LEU A 790 -3.56 29.96 -36.19
CA LEU A 790 -3.42 28.87 -35.22
C LEU A 790 -2.05 28.18 -35.28
N VAL A 791 -1.54 27.86 -34.08
CA VAL A 791 -0.41 26.96 -33.80
C VAL A 791 -0.87 25.96 -32.74
N PHE A 792 -0.42 24.70 -32.81
CA PHE A 792 -0.84 23.65 -31.89
C PHE A 792 0.32 23.15 -31.02
N LEU A 793 0.00 22.65 -29.83
CA LEU A 793 0.91 21.94 -28.93
C LEU A 793 0.25 20.64 -28.45
N ALA A 794 0.97 19.52 -28.60
CA ALA A 794 0.50 18.19 -28.27
C ALA A 794 1.45 17.44 -27.31
N PRO A 795 0.92 16.49 -26.51
CA PRO A 795 1.74 15.56 -25.74
C PRO A 795 2.29 14.44 -26.63
N GLU A 796 3.47 13.91 -26.29
CA GLU A 796 4.00 12.70 -26.94
C GLU A 796 3.30 11.43 -26.45
N VAL A 797 2.88 10.56 -27.38
CA VAL A 797 2.19 9.29 -27.06
C VAL A 797 2.96 8.42 -26.07
N ASP A 798 4.28 8.24 -26.28
CA ASP A 798 5.18 7.44 -25.42
C ASP A 798 5.31 8.00 -23.97
N ARG A 799 4.71 9.17 -23.67
CA ARG A 799 4.76 9.85 -22.36
C ARG A 799 3.39 10.05 -21.70
N VAL A 800 2.27 9.75 -22.37
CA VAL A 800 0.92 9.99 -21.82
C VAL A 800 0.68 9.17 -20.56
N ASP A 801 0.92 7.86 -20.58
CA ASP A 801 0.65 6.97 -19.43
C ASP A 801 1.43 7.36 -18.18
N LEU A 802 2.68 7.82 -18.35
CA LEU A 802 3.53 8.31 -17.26
C LEU A 802 2.95 9.59 -16.64
N LEU A 803 2.47 10.53 -17.47
CA LEU A 803 1.81 11.75 -17.01
C LEU A 803 0.49 11.44 -16.28
N LEU A 804 -0.35 10.58 -16.85
CA LEU A 804 -1.63 10.19 -16.24
C LEU A 804 -1.41 9.50 -14.88
N ASN A 805 -0.41 8.62 -14.79
CA ASN A 805 -0.09 7.94 -13.54
C ASN A 805 0.52 8.87 -12.48
N ALA A 806 1.30 9.89 -12.87
CA ALA A 806 1.73 10.96 -11.96
C ALA A 806 0.54 11.76 -11.41
N VAL A 807 -0.48 12.04 -12.23
CA VAL A 807 -1.70 12.72 -11.80
C VAL A 807 -2.52 11.82 -10.85
N ARG A 808 -2.76 10.55 -11.20
CA ARG A 808 -3.43 9.56 -10.31
C ARG A 808 -2.76 9.47 -8.94
N GLN A 809 -1.43 9.37 -8.91
CA GLN A 809 -0.65 9.32 -7.67
C GLN A 809 -0.82 10.59 -6.84
N ARG A 810 -0.76 11.78 -7.46
CA ARG A 810 -1.02 13.04 -6.75
C ARG A 810 -2.43 13.06 -6.15
N MET A 811 -3.46 12.76 -6.95
CA MET A 811 -4.87 12.75 -6.50
C MET A 811 -5.07 11.80 -5.31
N ALA A 812 -4.44 10.62 -5.35
CA ALA A 812 -4.49 9.65 -4.27
C ALA A 812 -3.80 10.17 -2.99
N TRP A 813 -2.60 10.74 -3.07
CA TRP A 813 -1.91 11.33 -1.92
C TRP A 813 -2.65 12.54 -1.32
N GLU A 814 -3.32 13.36 -2.13
CA GLU A 814 -4.15 14.47 -1.64
C GLU A 814 -5.40 13.95 -0.93
N TYR A 815 -6.08 12.95 -1.48
CA TYR A 815 -7.22 12.27 -0.84
C TYR A 815 -6.87 11.71 0.55
N ILE A 816 -5.68 11.14 0.74
CA ILE A 816 -5.20 10.68 2.06
C ILE A 816 -5.15 11.81 3.09
N LEU A 817 -4.62 12.99 2.72
CA LEU A 817 -4.53 14.13 3.64
C LEU A 817 -5.89 14.73 3.97
N GLU A 818 -6.78 14.83 2.99
CA GLU A 818 -8.16 15.31 3.18
C GLU A 818 -8.97 14.37 4.10
N ASN A 819 -8.71 13.07 4.04
CA ASN A 819 -9.45 12.04 4.78
C ASN A 819 -8.67 11.51 6.01
N ARG A 820 -7.60 12.18 6.43
CA ARG A 820 -6.70 11.72 7.51
C ARG A 820 -7.41 11.30 8.80
N ASP A 821 -8.48 12.00 9.15
CA ASP A 821 -9.23 11.80 10.39
C ASP A 821 -10.12 10.54 10.30
N SER A 822 -10.69 10.23 9.13
CA SER A 822 -11.45 9.00 8.90
C SER A 822 -10.55 7.77 8.68
N LEU A 823 -9.36 7.99 8.15
CA LEU A 823 -8.30 6.98 8.00
C LEU A 823 -7.50 6.74 9.29
N ASN A 824 -7.76 7.52 10.35
CA ASN A 824 -7.08 7.43 11.65
C ASN A 824 -5.54 7.53 11.54
N LEU A 825 -5.03 8.41 10.66
CA LEU A 825 -3.59 8.55 10.42
C LEU A 825 -2.88 9.17 11.62
N ASP A 826 -1.78 8.55 12.06
CA ASP A 826 -0.92 9.12 13.08
C ASP A 826 -0.07 10.31 12.58
N GLN A 827 0.58 11.00 13.51
CA GLN A 827 1.35 12.22 13.25
C GLN A 827 2.62 12.00 12.41
N HIS A 828 3.14 10.77 12.30
CA HIS A 828 4.22 10.41 11.38
C HIS A 828 3.67 10.21 9.97
N ASN A 829 2.61 9.40 9.84
CA ASN A 829 1.94 9.13 8.57
C ASN A 829 1.39 10.40 7.90
N ILE A 830 0.87 11.36 8.67
CA ILE A 830 0.49 12.70 8.17
C ILE A 830 1.70 13.43 7.55
N LYS A 831 2.84 13.50 8.25
CA LYS A 831 4.05 14.19 7.75
C LYS A 831 4.63 13.52 6.50
N VAL A 832 4.57 12.18 6.43
CA VAL A 832 4.95 11.43 5.23
C VAL A 832 4.03 11.81 4.06
N ALA A 833 2.70 11.82 4.26
CA ALA A 833 1.74 12.18 3.23
C ALA A 833 1.87 13.65 2.78
N GLU A 834 2.11 14.60 3.69
CA GLU A 834 2.40 16.02 3.38
C GLU A 834 3.63 16.15 2.45
N SER A 835 4.72 15.48 2.81
CA SER A 835 5.95 15.43 1.99
C SER A 835 5.71 14.78 0.62
N ARG A 836 4.91 13.71 0.57
CA ARG A 836 4.55 13.02 -0.69
C ARG A 836 3.65 13.87 -1.59
N VAL A 837 2.66 14.60 -1.06
CA VAL A 837 1.85 15.54 -1.86
C VAL A 837 2.73 16.65 -2.45
N ALA A 838 3.66 17.21 -1.69
CA ALA A 838 4.61 18.20 -2.21
C ALA A 838 5.49 17.61 -3.31
N GLN A 839 6.01 16.39 -3.12
CA GLN A 839 6.78 15.66 -4.15
C GLN A 839 5.96 15.44 -5.42
N GLN A 840 4.75 14.88 -5.31
CA GLN A 840 3.92 14.55 -6.47
C GLN A 840 3.41 15.79 -7.22
N LYS A 841 3.19 16.92 -6.53
CA LYS A 841 2.91 18.21 -7.18
C LYS A 841 4.06 18.69 -8.06
N GLN A 842 5.31 18.38 -7.70
CA GLN A 842 6.46 18.65 -8.56
C GLN A 842 6.56 17.60 -9.68
N THR A 843 6.41 16.31 -9.38
CA THR A 843 6.42 15.22 -10.37
C THR A 843 5.39 15.41 -11.49
N VAL A 844 4.18 15.90 -11.18
CA VAL A 844 3.17 16.26 -12.20
C VAL A 844 3.64 17.42 -13.09
N LYS A 845 4.21 18.49 -12.53
CA LYS A 845 4.74 19.62 -13.33
C LYS A 845 5.88 19.21 -14.25
N ASP A 846 6.77 18.35 -13.79
CA ASP A 846 7.88 17.86 -14.60
C ASP A 846 7.38 16.87 -15.67
N SER A 847 6.42 16.00 -15.34
CA SER A 847 5.77 15.09 -16.31
C SER A 847 5.03 15.87 -17.41
N ILE A 848 4.35 16.97 -17.08
CA ILE A 848 3.73 17.88 -18.07
C ILE A 848 4.81 18.45 -19.00
N ARG A 849 5.95 18.92 -18.45
CA ARG A 849 7.05 19.49 -19.24
C ARG A 849 7.68 18.45 -20.18
N GLU A 850 7.85 17.21 -19.72
CA GLU A 850 8.41 16.12 -20.52
C GLU A 850 7.44 15.56 -21.57
N ALA A 851 6.13 15.51 -21.30
CA ALA A 851 5.13 15.04 -22.26
C ALA A 851 4.81 16.09 -23.33
N TYR A 852 4.51 17.33 -22.93
CA TYR A 852 4.15 18.42 -23.84
C TYR A 852 5.40 19.03 -24.47
N ARG A 853 5.76 18.51 -25.65
CA ARG A 853 7.00 18.85 -26.37
C ARG A 853 6.88 18.97 -27.89
N TRP A 854 5.70 18.70 -28.47
CA TRP A 854 5.51 18.72 -29.92
C TRP A 854 4.62 19.88 -30.35
N ILE A 855 5.25 20.89 -30.97
CA ILE A 855 4.55 22.01 -31.60
C ILE A 855 4.21 21.58 -33.03
N LEU A 856 2.96 21.78 -33.47
CA LEU A 856 2.55 21.57 -34.85
C LEU A 856 2.25 22.94 -35.47
N VAL A 857 3.07 23.32 -36.45
CA VAL A 857 2.97 24.59 -37.18
C VAL A 857 2.34 24.32 -38.55
N PRO A 858 1.16 24.86 -38.85
CA PRO A 858 0.50 24.63 -40.15
C PRO A 858 1.22 25.35 -41.28
N THR A 859 1.56 24.64 -42.35
CA THR A 859 2.29 25.14 -43.53
C THR A 859 1.58 24.75 -44.83
N GLN A 860 1.79 25.54 -45.88
CA GLN A 860 1.22 25.29 -47.21
C GLN A 860 2.07 26.04 -48.26
N GLU A 861 2.37 25.43 -49.41
CA GLU A 861 2.95 26.18 -50.54
C GLU A 861 1.86 26.84 -51.39
N PRO A 862 2.08 28.03 -51.98
CA PRO A 862 1.10 28.69 -52.84
C PRO A 862 0.67 27.81 -54.02
N GLY A 863 -0.63 27.48 -54.06
CA GLY A 863 -1.21 26.58 -55.06
C GLY A 863 -1.28 25.10 -54.67
N ALA A 864 -0.72 24.69 -53.53
CA ALA A 864 -0.92 23.35 -52.98
C ALA A 864 -2.35 23.20 -52.44
N ALA A 865 -2.99 22.06 -52.68
CA ALA A 865 -4.37 21.79 -52.26
C ALA A 865 -4.49 21.34 -50.79
N GLU A 866 -3.43 20.77 -50.24
CA GLU A 866 -3.38 20.21 -48.88
C GLU A 866 -2.59 21.15 -47.94
N ILE A 867 -2.82 21.00 -46.63
CA ILE A 867 -2.12 21.73 -45.56
C ILE A 867 -1.24 20.72 -44.83
N GLU A 868 0.05 21.03 -44.70
CA GLU A 868 1.01 20.23 -43.95
C GLU A 868 1.15 20.75 -42.51
N LEU A 869 1.73 19.92 -41.63
CA LEU A 869 1.98 20.24 -40.23
C LEU A 869 3.47 20.01 -39.92
N GLU A 870 4.24 21.09 -39.78
CA GLU A 870 5.63 21.00 -39.35
C GLU A 870 5.69 20.64 -37.85
N SER A 871 6.26 19.47 -37.53
CA SER A 871 6.31 18.93 -36.16
C SER A 871 7.63 19.25 -35.44
N ILE A 872 7.65 20.41 -34.79
CA ILE A 872 8.82 21.02 -34.14
C ILE A 872 8.95 20.52 -32.68
N LEU A 873 10.15 20.08 -32.30
CA LEU A 873 10.46 19.67 -30.92
C LEU A 873 10.78 20.88 -30.02
N MET A 874 10.21 20.88 -28.81
CA MET A 874 10.29 21.96 -27.82
C MET A 874 10.89 21.47 -26.49
N ASN A 875 12.05 22.02 -26.14
CA ASN A 875 12.81 21.68 -24.93
C ASN A 875 13.01 22.91 -24.03
N GLY A 876 13.49 22.70 -22.80
CA GLY A 876 13.78 23.77 -21.83
C GLY A 876 12.60 24.14 -20.95
N ASP A 877 12.85 25.06 -20.01
CA ASP A 877 11.95 25.40 -18.91
C ASP A 877 11.06 26.61 -19.21
N GLY A 878 9.97 26.70 -18.43
CA GLY A 878 8.93 27.71 -18.55
C GLY A 878 7.53 27.10 -18.52
N THR A 879 6.50 27.95 -18.68
CA THR A 879 5.12 27.51 -18.94
C THR A 879 5.02 26.82 -20.31
N LEU A 880 3.89 26.18 -20.61
CA LEU A 880 3.68 25.65 -21.97
C LEU A 880 3.70 26.75 -23.05
N ALA A 881 3.09 27.92 -22.78
CA ALA A 881 3.05 29.03 -23.74
C ALA A 881 4.41 29.74 -23.90
N GLU A 882 5.17 29.88 -22.81
CA GLU A 882 6.52 30.45 -22.79
C GLU A 882 7.52 29.58 -23.56
N ARG A 883 7.45 28.24 -23.38
CA ARG A 883 8.31 27.29 -24.12
C ARG A 883 8.03 27.32 -25.63
N VAL A 884 6.75 27.42 -26.04
CA VAL A 884 6.38 27.61 -27.46
C VAL A 884 6.92 28.95 -27.97
N THR A 885 6.78 30.02 -27.17
CA THR A 885 7.25 31.38 -27.51
C THR A 885 8.76 31.42 -27.76
N LYS A 886 9.57 30.86 -26.84
CA LYS A 886 11.02 30.72 -27.02
C LYS A 886 11.39 29.99 -28.31
N LYS A 887 10.61 28.97 -28.69
CA LYS A 887 10.86 28.19 -29.91
C LYS A 887 10.36 28.88 -31.19
N ALA A 888 9.33 29.71 -31.09
CA ALA A 888 8.83 30.57 -32.17
C ALA A 888 9.81 31.71 -32.49
N ASP A 889 10.39 32.35 -31.47
CA ASP A 889 11.42 33.37 -31.67
C ASP A 889 12.69 32.77 -32.29
N ALA A 890 13.17 31.63 -31.75
CA ALA A 890 14.37 30.94 -32.22
C ALA A 890 14.19 30.16 -33.54
N GLY A 891 13.03 30.24 -34.18
CA GLY A 891 12.72 29.58 -35.46
C GLY A 891 11.87 30.43 -36.41
N GLU A 892 11.63 31.69 -36.06
CA GLU A 892 10.88 32.72 -36.81
C GLU A 892 9.48 32.32 -37.35
N PHE A 893 8.89 31.22 -36.88
CA PHE A 893 7.61 30.70 -37.39
C PHE A 893 6.36 31.47 -36.92
N VAL A 894 6.51 32.44 -36.03
CA VAL A 894 5.51 33.51 -35.79
C VAL A 894 6.24 34.85 -35.74
N VAL A 895 5.89 35.74 -36.66
CA VAL A 895 6.60 37.00 -36.88
C VAL A 895 5.95 38.14 -36.06
N ARG A 896 6.77 38.87 -35.30
CA ARG A 896 6.35 39.98 -34.44
C ARG A 896 6.48 41.36 -35.09
N THR A 897 7.42 41.50 -36.03
CA THR A 897 7.74 42.74 -36.76
C THR A 897 8.01 42.39 -38.22
N PHE A 898 7.47 43.19 -39.15
CA PHE A 898 7.55 42.90 -40.59
C PHE A 898 8.05 44.14 -41.32
N SER A 899 9.13 44.02 -42.08
CA SER A 899 9.70 45.17 -42.80
C SER A 899 8.92 45.44 -44.11
N PRO A 900 8.97 46.68 -44.65
CA PRO A 900 8.34 46.98 -45.93
C PRO A 900 8.84 46.08 -47.06
N SER A 901 10.13 45.72 -47.06
CA SER A 901 10.75 44.86 -48.07
C SER A 901 10.29 43.41 -48.00
N LEU A 902 10.08 42.86 -46.80
CA LEU A 902 9.45 41.54 -46.65
C LEU A 902 7.99 41.58 -47.13
N LEU A 903 7.27 42.69 -46.94
CA LEU A 903 5.90 42.84 -47.43
C LEU A 903 5.85 42.97 -48.96
N ARG A 904 6.72 43.80 -49.56
CA ARG A 904 6.92 43.87 -51.03
C ARG A 904 7.26 42.48 -51.60
N MET A 905 8.10 41.70 -50.92
CA MET A 905 8.42 40.33 -51.33
C MET A 905 7.18 39.40 -51.34
N GLN A 906 6.32 39.43 -50.32
CA GLN A 906 5.11 38.59 -50.32
C GLN A 906 4.07 39.04 -51.36
N ILE A 907 3.88 40.36 -51.53
CA ILE A 907 2.98 40.90 -52.57
C ILE A 907 3.47 40.48 -53.97
N ASN A 908 4.79 40.47 -54.19
CA ASN A 908 5.42 40.03 -55.44
C ASN A 908 5.32 38.49 -55.63
N ARG A 909 5.51 37.69 -54.56
CA ARG A 909 5.35 36.20 -54.55
C ARG A 909 3.94 35.78 -54.99
N LEU A 910 2.93 36.55 -54.59
CA LEU A 910 1.52 36.32 -54.95
C LEU A 910 1.07 37.05 -56.23
N HIS A 911 1.96 37.80 -56.88
CA HIS A 911 1.69 38.57 -58.10
C HIS A 911 0.49 39.54 -58.01
N LEU A 912 0.19 40.10 -56.83
CA LEU A 912 -1.07 40.84 -56.60
C LEU A 912 -1.21 42.10 -57.49
N TRP A 913 -0.10 42.66 -57.97
CA TRP A 913 -0.08 43.80 -58.91
C TRP A 913 -0.64 43.50 -60.31
N ARG A 914 -0.87 42.22 -60.65
CA ARG A 914 -1.16 41.77 -62.02
C ARG A 914 -2.50 42.27 -62.57
N GLU A 915 -3.51 42.43 -61.72
CA GLU A 915 -4.84 42.90 -62.13
C GLU A 915 -5.05 44.39 -61.86
N LYS A 916 -4.38 44.92 -60.84
CA LYS A 916 -4.43 46.34 -60.42
C LYS A 916 -3.07 46.76 -59.87
N PRO A 917 -2.62 48.00 -60.12
CA PRO A 917 -1.38 48.53 -59.54
C PRO A 917 -1.50 48.87 -58.04
N TYR A 918 -2.51 48.34 -57.34
CA TYR A 918 -2.76 48.58 -55.92
C TYR A 918 -3.52 47.41 -55.25
N VAL A 919 -3.27 47.22 -53.96
CA VAL A 919 -3.90 46.23 -53.08
C VAL A 919 -4.48 46.96 -51.86
N PRO A 920 -5.78 46.79 -51.51
CA PRO A 920 -6.32 47.36 -50.28
C PRO A 920 -5.66 46.76 -49.04
N LEU A 921 -5.24 47.60 -48.10
CA LEU A 921 -4.47 47.18 -46.92
C LEU A 921 -5.27 46.21 -46.04
N ASP A 922 -6.56 46.44 -45.80
CA ASP A 922 -7.42 45.54 -45.02
C ASP A 922 -7.50 44.12 -45.63
N VAL A 923 -7.45 44.03 -46.96
CA VAL A 923 -7.45 42.74 -47.69
C VAL A 923 -6.09 42.05 -47.52
N LEU A 924 -4.99 42.80 -47.64
CA LEU A 924 -3.63 42.29 -47.44
C LEU A 924 -3.43 41.81 -45.99
N VAL A 925 -3.85 42.59 -44.99
CA VAL A 925 -3.88 42.22 -43.57
C VAL A 925 -4.71 40.93 -43.37
N GLY A 926 -5.89 40.86 -44.02
CA GLY A 926 -6.73 39.66 -44.03
C GLY A 926 -5.97 38.41 -44.49
N TYR A 927 -5.20 38.50 -45.58
CA TYR A 927 -4.48 37.36 -46.15
C TYR A 927 -3.53 36.69 -45.16
N PHE A 928 -2.77 37.46 -44.37
CA PHE A 928 -1.85 36.94 -43.36
C PHE A 928 -2.53 36.09 -42.27
N SER A 929 -3.83 36.33 -42.00
CA SER A 929 -4.62 35.52 -41.05
C SER A 929 -5.40 34.38 -41.71
N GLN A 930 -5.75 34.50 -43.00
CA GLN A 930 -6.65 33.58 -43.70
C GLN A 930 -5.93 32.42 -44.39
N TYR A 931 -4.79 32.68 -45.04
CA TYR A 931 -4.13 31.70 -45.92
C TYR A 931 -2.87 31.12 -45.29
N VAL A 932 -2.77 29.78 -45.25
CA VAL A 932 -1.71 29.07 -44.53
C VAL A 932 -0.34 29.17 -45.22
N TYR A 933 -0.31 29.58 -46.51
CA TYR A 933 0.91 29.88 -47.25
C TYR A 933 1.53 31.26 -46.94
N MET A 934 0.84 32.10 -46.16
CA MET A 934 1.37 33.38 -45.69
C MET A 934 2.20 33.20 -44.41
N PRO A 935 3.24 34.03 -44.18
CA PRO A 935 3.91 34.08 -42.88
C PRO A 935 2.91 34.31 -41.75
N LYS A 936 3.02 33.58 -40.65
CA LYS A 936 2.17 33.81 -39.47
C LYS A 936 2.65 35.08 -38.78
N VAL A 937 1.75 36.01 -38.51
CA VAL A 937 2.04 37.22 -37.72
C VAL A 937 1.40 37.11 -36.35
N ALA A 938 2.02 37.73 -35.33
CA ALA A 938 1.49 37.70 -33.97
C ALA A 938 0.13 38.40 -33.86
N GLN A 939 -0.01 39.55 -34.53
CA GLN A 939 -1.23 40.36 -34.57
C GLN A 939 -1.46 40.91 -35.99
N PRO A 940 -2.71 41.19 -36.41
CA PRO A 940 -2.99 41.84 -37.71
C PRO A 940 -2.27 43.19 -37.87
N LYS A 941 -2.08 43.91 -36.76
CA LYS A 941 -1.35 45.19 -36.70
C LYS A 941 0.08 45.09 -37.24
N VAL A 942 0.75 43.93 -37.16
CA VAL A 942 2.13 43.73 -37.64
C VAL A 942 2.27 44.06 -39.13
N VAL A 943 1.23 43.82 -39.93
CA VAL A 943 1.20 44.15 -41.37
C VAL A 943 0.89 45.64 -41.61
N VAL A 944 0.16 46.29 -40.70
CA VAL A 944 -0.14 47.73 -40.74
C VAL A 944 1.08 48.55 -40.31
N ASP A 945 1.82 48.08 -39.29
CA ASP A 945 3.06 48.71 -38.82
C ASP A 945 4.15 48.71 -39.90
N ALA A 946 4.19 47.69 -40.78
CA ALA A 946 5.05 47.67 -41.96
C ALA A 946 4.76 48.80 -42.98
N VAL A 947 3.58 49.43 -42.93
CA VAL A 947 3.22 50.59 -43.76
C VAL A 947 3.62 51.90 -43.09
N TRP A 948 3.62 51.96 -41.75
CA TRP A 948 4.11 53.11 -41.00
C TRP A 948 5.62 53.31 -41.18
N HIS A 949 6.41 52.23 -41.14
CA HIS A 949 7.87 52.24 -41.26
C HIS A 949 8.35 52.21 -42.73
N LEU A 950 7.63 52.87 -43.63
CA LEU A 950 7.93 52.86 -45.07
C LEU A 950 9.30 53.47 -45.43
N ASP A 951 9.88 54.24 -44.51
CA ASP A 951 11.21 54.85 -44.57
C ASP A 951 12.37 53.90 -44.22
N ASP A 952 12.11 52.70 -43.67
CA ASP A 952 13.12 51.62 -43.54
C ASP A 952 13.59 51.08 -44.90
N ALA A 953 12.81 51.30 -45.98
CA ALA A 953 13.13 50.83 -47.32
C ALA A 953 14.12 51.77 -48.04
N LEU A 954 15.40 51.40 -48.02
CA LEU A 954 16.53 52.16 -48.62
C LEU A 954 16.27 52.65 -50.06
N VAL A 955 15.60 51.86 -50.89
CA VAL A 955 15.16 52.24 -52.23
C VAL A 955 13.72 51.77 -52.45
N VAL A 956 12.74 52.60 -52.11
CA VAL A 956 11.30 52.28 -52.14
C VAL A 956 10.82 51.76 -53.51
N GLU A 957 11.45 52.21 -54.61
CA GLU A 957 11.15 51.76 -55.98
C GLU A 957 11.49 50.28 -56.24
N LEU A 958 12.50 49.75 -55.56
CA LEU A 958 12.97 48.36 -55.67
C LEU A 958 12.41 47.51 -54.53
N ASP A 959 12.69 47.95 -53.30
CA ASP A 959 12.57 47.17 -52.06
C ASP A 959 11.39 47.63 -51.18
N GLY A 960 10.48 48.46 -51.70
CA GLY A 960 9.34 49.00 -50.96
C GLY A 960 8.06 49.09 -51.79
N PHE A 961 7.13 49.94 -51.34
CA PHE A 961 5.86 50.23 -51.99
C PHE A 961 5.38 51.63 -51.62
N ALA A 962 4.36 52.16 -52.31
CA ALA A 962 3.72 53.41 -51.92
C ALA A 962 2.46 53.14 -51.09
N TYR A 963 2.03 54.12 -50.29
CA TYR A 963 0.73 54.14 -49.63
C TYR A 963 -0.17 55.25 -50.23
N ALA A 964 -1.47 55.01 -50.32
CA ALA A 964 -2.47 56.02 -50.69
C ALA A 964 -3.75 55.87 -49.85
N ASP A 965 -4.47 56.96 -49.63
CA ASP A 965 -5.74 56.97 -48.88
C ASP A 965 -6.94 56.47 -49.72
N SER A 966 -6.99 56.78 -51.01
CA SER A 966 -8.02 56.27 -51.94
C SER A 966 -7.55 56.25 -53.40
N TYR A 967 -8.37 55.69 -54.30
CA TYR A 967 -8.17 55.70 -55.76
C TYR A 967 -9.47 56.02 -56.47
N GLU A 968 -9.55 57.20 -57.09
CA GLU A 968 -10.76 57.79 -57.68
C GLU A 968 -10.41 58.48 -59.01
N ASP A 969 -11.32 58.45 -59.99
CA ASP A 969 -11.15 59.03 -61.34
C ASP A 969 -9.80 58.74 -62.04
N GLY A 970 -9.20 57.59 -61.73
CA GLY A 970 -7.94 57.12 -62.31
C GLY A 970 -6.67 57.55 -61.56
N ARG A 971 -6.77 58.31 -60.45
CA ARG A 971 -5.63 58.83 -59.68
C ARG A 971 -5.69 58.39 -58.22
N PHE A 972 -4.52 58.30 -57.59
CA PHE A 972 -4.36 58.03 -56.16
C PHE A 972 -4.42 59.33 -55.35
N SER A 973 -5.22 59.32 -54.27
CA SER A 973 -5.33 60.41 -53.30
C SER A 973 -4.51 60.10 -52.06
N GLY A 974 -3.86 61.12 -51.46
CA GLY A 974 -2.98 60.93 -50.30
C GLY A 974 -1.72 60.09 -50.56
N LEU A 975 -1.30 59.99 -51.83
CA LEU A 975 -0.19 59.14 -52.27
C LEU A 975 1.16 59.56 -51.67
N THR A 976 1.88 58.62 -51.06
CA THR A 976 3.22 58.82 -50.48
C THR A 976 4.16 57.63 -50.74
N MET A 977 5.44 57.96 -50.95
CA MET A 977 6.58 57.03 -51.06
C MET A 977 7.51 57.12 -49.81
N LYS A 978 6.95 57.57 -48.68
CA LYS A 978 7.61 57.75 -47.37
C LYS A 978 6.59 57.43 -46.26
N ALA A 979 7.07 57.28 -45.02
CA ALA A 979 6.24 57.12 -43.82
C ALA A 979 4.99 58.03 -43.85
N PRO A 980 3.77 57.47 -43.85
CA PRO A 980 2.53 58.24 -43.92
C PRO A 980 2.24 58.97 -42.61
N SER A 981 1.57 60.13 -42.68
CA SER A 981 1.11 60.86 -41.49
C SER A 981 -0.09 60.19 -40.80
N ALA A 982 -0.84 59.38 -41.52
CA ALA A 982 -1.89 58.49 -41.01
C ALA A 982 -2.07 57.29 -41.95
N VAL A 983 -2.15 56.07 -41.41
CA VAL A 983 -2.65 54.89 -42.14
C VAL A 983 -4.15 54.75 -41.85
N ARG A 984 -4.97 54.71 -42.91
CA ARG A 984 -6.44 54.64 -42.80
C ARG A 984 -6.99 53.25 -43.13
N GLN A 985 -8.13 52.92 -42.54
CA GLN A 985 -8.98 51.83 -43.02
C GLN A 985 -9.43 52.12 -44.45
N GLY A 986 -9.42 51.11 -45.33
CA GLY A 986 -9.62 51.26 -46.77
C GLY A 986 -8.41 51.77 -47.56
N GLY A 987 -7.31 52.16 -46.88
CA GLY A 987 -6.08 52.63 -47.53
C GLY A 987 -5.43 51.57 -48.43
N LEU A 988 -4.60 52.02 -49.36
CA LEU A 988 -4.10 51.22 -50.48
C LEU A 988 -2.58 51.12 -50.45
N VAL A 989 -2.06 49.90 -50.63
CA VAL A 989 -0.65 49.62 -50.92
C VAL A 989 -0.49 49.62 -52.44
N VAL A 990 0.34 50.52 -52.98
CA VAL A 990 0.41 50.87 -54.41
C VAL A 990 1.79 50.52 -54.98
N ASP A 991 1.83 50.07 -56.24
CA ASP A 991 3.08 49.71 -56.92
C ASP A 991 3.95 50.97 -57.11
N PRO A 992 5.19 51.01 -56.58
CA PRO A 992 5.97 52.23 -56.50
C PRO A 992 6.34 52.81 -57.88
N VAL A 993 6.37 51.99 -58.95
CA VAL A 993 6.59 52.45 -60.32
C VAL A 993 5.42 53.32 -60.79
N VAL A 994 4.18 52.92 -60.50
CA VAL A 994 2.98 53.71 -60.85
C VAL A 994 2.84 54.93 -59.93
N ALA A 995 3.20 54.79 -58.65
CA ALA A 995 3.22 55.90 -57.71
C ALA A 995 4.23 57.00 -58.14
N ALA A 996 5.45 56.62 -58.50
CA ALA A 996 6.48 57.54 -58.97
C ALA A 996 6.03 58.28 -60.25
N GLN A 997 5.38 57.59 -61.20
CA GLN A 997 4.83 58.21 -62.41
C GLN A 997 3.78 59.28 -62.09
N GLN A 998 2.89 59.04 -61.11
CA GLN A 998 1.92 60.07 -60.70
C GLN A 998 2.60 61.23 -59.98
N ILE A 999 3.49 60.97 -59.01
CA ILE A 999 4.20 62.01 -58.25
C ILE A 999 5.03 62.90 -59.20
N GLU A 1000 5.70 62.32 -60.20
CA GLU A 1000 6.48 63.07 -61.19
C GLU A 1000 5.56 63.91 -62.11
N ALA A 1001 4.39 63.38 -62.49
CA ALA A 1001 3.40 64.13 -63.28
C ALA A 1001 2.76 65.28 -62.48
N ASP A 1002 2.40 65.04 -61.21
CA ASP A 1002 1.83 66.03 -60.29
C ASP A 1002 2.84 67.16 -60.03
N THR A 1003 4.12 66.83 -59.82
CA THR A 1003 5.22 67.80 -59.70
C THR A 1003 5.36 68.65 -60.97
N LYS A 1004 5.37 68.02 -62.15
CA LYS A 1004 5.45 68.70 -63.46
C LYS A 1004 4.24 69.57 -63.81
N VAL A 1005 3.13 69.47 -63.07
CA VAL A 1005 1.99 70.40 -63.16
C VAL A 1005 2.18 71.58 -62.22
N ALA A 1006 2.61 71.36 -60.97
CA ALA A 1006 2.93 72.44 -60.03
C ALA A 1006 4.05 73.37 -60.53
N ASP A 1007 5.07 72.81 -61.19
CA ASP A 1007 6.16 73.56 -61.84
C ASP A 1007 5.70 74.37 -63.07
N ARG A 1008 4.49 74.12 -63.60
CA ARG A 1008 3.89 74.90 -64.71
C ARG A 1008 2.99 76.01 -64.19
N GLU A 1009 2.16 75.74 -63.19
CA GLU A 1009 1.27 76.73 -62.59
C GLU A 1009 2.01 77.84 -61.83
N SER A 1010 3.26 77.58 -61.44
CA SER A 1010 4.16 78.58 -60.84
C SER A 1010 4.96 79.42 -61.85
N GLY A 1011 4.80 79.21 -63.16
CA GLY A 1011 5.59 79.85 -64.22
C GLY A 1011 5.00 81.13 -64.84
N GLU A 1012 3.70 81.42 -64.67
CA GLU A 1012 3.01 82.50 -65.39
C GLU A 1012 2.46 83.61 -64.46
N SER A 1013 3.33 84.47 -63.91
CA SER A 1013 2.94 85.76 -63.29
C SER A 1013 4.11 86.76 -63.13
N GLU A 1014 4.63 87.30 -64.24
CA GLU A 1014 5.47 88.51 -64.20
C GLU A 1014 4.99 89.60 -65.18
N SER A 1015 5.31 90.86 -64.81
CA SER A 1015 5.07 92.14 -65.51
C SER A 1015 3.68 92.78 -65.39
N GLY A 1016 3.64 94.07 -65.02
CA GLY A 1016 2.41 94.88 -64.96
C GLY A 1016 2.32 95.91 -63.82
N GLY A 1017 3.32 96.78 -63.60
CA GLY A 1017 3.30 97.76 -62.50
C GLY A 1017 3.58 99.22 -62.89
N THR A 1018 2.87 100.16 -62.25
CA THR A 1018 3.21 101.61 -62.13
C THR A 1018 2.41 102.30 -61.01
N GLY A 1019 2.98 103.32 -60.35
CA GLY A 1019 2.26 104.33 -59.52
C GLY A 1019 2.06 105.65 -60.30
N PRO A 1020 1.88 106.85 -59.68
CA PRO A 1020 1.79 107.26 -58.25
C PRO A 1020 0.38 107.84 -57.89
N GLY A 1021 0.08 108.52 -56.75
CA GLY A 1021 0.79 108.79 -55.48
C GLY A 1021 0.61 110.24 -54.94
N ALA A 1022 0.78 110.43 -53.61
CA ALA A 1022 0.71 111.69 -52.81
C ALA A 1022 -0.67 112.37 -52.58
N GLY A 1023 -0.90 113.04 -51.43
CA GLY A 1023 -2.23 113.63 -51.09
C GLY A 1023 -2.43 114.60 -49.89
N VAL A 1024 -1.90 114.33 -48.68
CA VAL A 1024 -1.93 115.23 -47.47
C VAL A 1024 -3.29 115.41 -46.72
N SER A 1025 -3.24 115.63 -45.39
CA SER A 1025 -4.33 116.06 -44.44
C SER A 1025 -5.32 114.98 -43.95
N GLY A 1026 -5.82 114.96 -42.70
CA GLY A 1026 -5.43 115.68 -41.47
C GLY A 1026 -6.54 115.78 -40.39
N THR A 1027 -6.22 115.57 -39.09
CA THR A 1027 -7.03 115.87 -37.86
C THR A 1027 -8.38 115.13 -37.66
N SER A 1028 -8.53 114.24 -36.64
CA SER A 1028 -9.11 114.46 -35.26
C SER A 1028 -10.66 114.57 -35.21
N VAL A 1029 -11.44 114.13 -34.21
CA VAL A 1029 -11.30 113.82 -32.76
C VAL A 1029 -12.30 112.68 -32.38
N GLY A 1030 -12.17 111.83 -31.36
CA GLY A 1030 -11.05 111.54 -30.46
C GLY A 1030 -11.36 111.46 -28.93
N GLY A 1031 -11.85 110.33 -28.39
CA GLY A 1031 -11.86 110.06 -26.92
C GLY A 1031 -13.03 109.21 -26.40
N THR A 1032 -12.99 108.56 -25.23
CA THR A 1032 -11.94 108.33 -24.19
C THR A 1032 -12.08 106.88 -23.66
N GLY A 1033 -11.02 106.15 -23.28
CA GLY A 1033 -10.26 106.22 -22.02
C GLY A 1033 -10.73 105.11 -21.06
N THR A 1034 -9.94 104.41 -20.25
CA THR A 1034 -8.49 104.42 -19.88
C THR A 1034 -8.05 102.94 -19.65
N GLY A 1035 -6.79 102.50 -19.61
CA GLY A 1035 -5.44 103.10 -19.56
C GLY A 1035 -4.59 102.34 -18.52
N ALA A 1036 -3.26 102.36 -18.43
CA ALA A 1036 -2.11 102.68 -19.31
C ALA A 1036 -0.85 102.12 -18.57
N SER A 1037 0.37 101.93 -19.09
CA SER A 1037 1.07 102.22 -20.36
C SER A 1037 2.24 101.19 -20.49
N GLY A 1038 3.17 101.19 -21.47
CA GLY A 1038 3.44 102.11 -22.58
C GLY A 1038 4.51 101.55 -23.55
N SER A 1039 4.84 102.31 -24.60
CA SER A 1039 5.73 101.92 -25.72
C SER A 1039 7.24 102.17 -25.42
N THR A 1040 8.26 101.99 -26.28
CA THR A 1040 8.45 102.05 -27.75
C THR A 1040 9.84 101.38 -28.07
N THR A 1041 10.35 100.99 -29.26
CA THR A 1041 10.15 101.33 -30.70
C THR A 1041 10.74 100.23 -31.62
N SER A 1042 10.57 100.39 -32.95
CA SER A 1042 11.39 99.94 -34.09
C SER A 1042 11.41 98.47 -34.56
N ALA A 1043 11.86 98.31 -35.80
CA ALA A 1043 12.00 97.12 -36.66
C ALA A 1043 13.20 97.40 -37.62
N PRO A 1044 13.77 96.44 -38.39
CA PRO A 1044 13.23 95.12 -38.76
C PRO A 1044 14.20 93.92 -38.65
N GLY A 1045 13.68 92.72 -38.94
CA GLY A 1045 14.48 91.56 -39.38
C GLY A 1045 14.55 90.38 -38.41
N GLY A 1046 14.41 89.16 -38.95
CA GLY A 1046 14.59 87.89 -38.23
C GLY A 1046 13.28 87.15 -37.89
N ARG A 1047 13.18 85.87 -38.30
CA ARG A 1047 12.25 84.93 -37.66
C ARG A 1047 12.79 84.62 -36.25
N PRO A 1048 11.98 84.62 -35.19
CA PRO A 1048 12.44 84.20 -33.87
C PRO A 1048 12.79 82.72 -33.89
N ALA A 1049 13.97 82.36 -33.37
CA ALA A 1049 14.26 80.98 -33.01
C ALA A 1049 13.35 80.56 -31.84
N ALA A 1050 12.85 79.32 -31.86
CA ALA A 1050 12.08 78.80 -30.74
C ALA A 1050 12.95 78.77 -29.48
N ALA A 1051 12.41 79.24 -28.35
CA ALA A 1051 13.15 79.31 -27.09
C ALA A 1051 13.43 77.89 -26.56
N VAL A 1052 14.71 77.50 -26.54
CA VAL A 1052 15.14 76.20 -26.02
C VAL A 1052 14.94 76.18 -24.50
N PRO A 1053 14.26 75.15 -23.92
CA PRO A 1053 14.10 75.03 -22.48
C PRO A 1053 15.45 74.89 -21.76
N THR A 1054 15.77 75.83 -20.86
CA THR A 1054 17.05 75.89 -20.15
C THR A 1054 17.08 75.09 -18.84
N ARG A 1055 15.99 74.41 -18.48
CA ARG A 1055 15.87 73.58 -17.27
C ARG A 1055 14.94 72.40 -17.51
N PHE A 1056 15.36 71.21 -17.10
CA PHE A 1056 14.56 69.99 -17.08
C PHE A 1056 14.27 69.56 -15.63
N HIS A 1057 13.09 68.99 -15.40
CA HIS A 1057 12.67 68.39 -14.12
C HIS A 1057 11.53 67.40 -14.39
N ALA A 1058 11.63 66.18 -13.87
CA ALA A 1058 10.60 65.16 -13.98
C ALA A 1058 10.57 64.29 -12.71
N THR A 1059 9.41 63.75 -12.39
CA THR A 1059 9.17 62.87 -11.25
C THR A 1059 8.18 61.79 -11.68
N LYS A 1060 8.39 60.54 -11.25
CA LYS A 1060 7.56 59.39 -11.61
C LYS A 1060 7.60 58.35 -10.50
N ASP A 1061 6.43 57.97 -10.01
CA ASP A 1061 6.30 56.91 -9.01
C ASP A 1061 6.57 55.54 -9.65
N LEU A 1062 7.32 54.68 -8.96
CA LEU A 1062 7.73 53.37 -9.45
C LEU A 1062 7.01 52.25 -8.72
N THR A 1063 6.45 51.28 -9.45
CA THR A 1063 5.78 50.12 -8.84
C THR A 1063 6.83 49.12 -8.34
N VAL A 1064 6.77 48.74 -7.07
CA VAL A 1064 7.77 47.92 -6.35
C VAL A 1064 8.24 46.70 -7.16
N ASN A 1065 7.32 45.98 -7.81
CA ASN A 1065 7.61 44.75 -8.56
C ASN A 1065 8.27 44.99 -9.94
N ARG A 1066 8.56 46.24 -10.33
CA ARG A 1066 9.13 46.61 -11.64
C ARG A 1066 10.27 47.63 -11.58
N VAL A 1067 10.66 48.09 -10.38
CA VAL A 1067 11.63 49.20 -10.17
C VAL A 1067 12.90 49.04 -11.00
N VAL A 1068 13.52 47.85 -11.04
CA VAL A 1068 14.77 47.61 -11.80
C VAL A 1068 14.60 47.86 -13.30
N ARG A 1069 13.51 47.34 -13.90
CA ARG A 1069 13.22 47.51 -15.33
C ARG A 1069 12.86 48.96 -15.63
N ASP A 1070 12.01 49.56 -14.80
CA ASP A 1070 11.48 50.90 -15.05
C ASP A 1070 12.55 51.98 -14.79
N ALA A 1071 13.50 51.74 -13.88
CA ALA A 1071 14.70 52.56 -13.70
C ALA A 1071 15.70 52.40 -14.84
N GLY A 1072 15.88 51.17 -15.36
CA GLY A 1072 16.65 50.91 -16.58
C GLY A 1072 16.10 51.69 -17.78
N GLN A 1073 14.79 51.63 -18.00
CA GLN A 1073 14.14 52.37 -19.08
C GLN A 1073 14.21 53.90 -18.87
N ILE A 1074 14.11 54.41 -17.63
CA ILE A 1074 14.36 55.83 -17.34
C ILE A 1074 15.81 56.21 -17.65
N TYR A 1075 16.76 55.30 -17.40
CA TYR A 1075 18.16 55.54 -17.77
C TYR A 1075 18.32 55.60 -19.28
N GLU A 1076 17.81 54.61 -20.03
CA GLU A 1076 17.95 54.51 -21.48
C GLU A 1076 17.23 55.63 -22.24
N GLU A 1077 15.97 55.94 -21.89
CA GLU A 1077 15.10 56.88 -22.63
C GLU A 1077 15.24 58.35 -22.18
N ILE A 1078 15.90 58.63 -21.06
CA ILE A 1078 16.00 59.99 -20.50
C ILE A 1078 17.42 60.33 -20.06
N VAL A 1079 18.02 59.56 -19.13
CA VAL A 1079 19.31 59.92 -18.53
C VAL A 1079 20.46 59.77 -19.54
N SER A 1080 20.40 58.77 -20.43
CA SER A 1080 21.40 58.48 -21.45
C SER A 1080 21.64 59.70 -22.35
N HIS A 1081 20.58 60.41 -22.74
CA HIS A 1081 20.67 61.59 -23.60
C HIS A 1081 21.48 62.72 -22.94
N PHE A 1082 21.31 62.95 -21.64
CA PHE A 1082 22.14 63.92 -20.90
C PHE A 1082 23.59 63.44 -20.77
N VAL A 1083 23.80 62.16 -20.44
CA VAL A 1083 25.16 61.58 -20.27
C VAL A 1083 25.95 61.58 -21.58
N THR A 1084 25.34 61.14 -22.68
CA THR A 1084 25.94 61.13 -24.03
C THR A 1084 26.19 62.54 -24.56
N ALA A 1085 25.36 63.52 -24.20
CA ALA A 1085 25.61 64.94 -24.49
C ALA A 1085 26.63 65.61 -23.55
N GLY A 1086 27.18 64.90 -22.55
CA GLY A 1086 28.12 65.45 -21.56
C GLY A 1086 27.50 66.46 -20.59
N VAL A 1087 26.17 66.51 -20.49
CA VAL A 1087 25.44 67.47 -19.64
C VAL A 1087 25.31 66.91 -18.22
N PRO A 1088 25.73 67.65 -17.17
CA PRO A 1088 25.66 67.17 -15.80
C PRO A 1088 24.20 67.05 -15.32
N VAL A 1089 23.73 65.81 -15.16
CA VAL A 1089 22.41 65.46 -14.64
C VAL A 1089 22.51 64.91 -13.22
N ARG A 1090 21.54 65.26 -12.36
CA ARG A 1090 21.40 64.69 -11.02
C ARG A 1090 20.15 63.83 -10.98
N VAL A 1091 20.31 62.58 -10.54
CA VAL A 1091 19.21 61.65 -10.26
C VAL A 1091 19.13 61.44 -8.75
N THR A 1092 17.92 61.36 -8.22
CA THR A 1092 17.63 61.06 -6.81
C THR A 1092 16.54 60.01 -6.77
N ILE A 1093 16.74 58.98 -5.94
CA ILE A 1093 15.76 57.92 -5.68
C ILE A 1093 15.37 58.05 -4.21
N ASP A 1094 14.07 58.05 -3.95
CA ASP A 1094 13.49 58.09 -2.61
C ASP A 1094 12.80 56.75 -2.30
N ILE A 1095 12.84 56.32 -1.03
CA ILE A 1095 12.40 54.97 -0.61
C ILE A 1095 11.76 55.05 0.77
N GLU A 1096 10.43 55.07 0.82
CA GLU A 1096 9.63 55.16 2.05
C GLU A 1096 8.89 53.83 2.36
N SER A 1097 8.67 53.55 3.64
CA SER A 1097 7.84 52.43 4.11
C SER A 1097 7.29 52.69 5.52
N ASP A 1098 5.97 52.75 5.65
CA ASP A 1098 5.25 52.97 6.91
C ASP A 1098 5.14 51.70 7.79
N GLN A 1099 5.49 50.54 7.24
CA GLN A 1099 5.19 49.23 7.82
C GLN A 1099 6.44 48.41 8.21
N LEU A 1100 7.52 49.08 8.64
CA LEU A 1100 8.74 48.47 9.18
C LEU A 1100 8.49 47.49 10.35
N ALA A 1101 7.33 47.58 11.04
CA ALA A 1101 6.89 46.63 12.05
C ALA A 1101 6.52 45.23 11.52
N ARG A 1102 6.38 45.05 10.19
CA ARG A 1102 6.10 43.76 9.53
C ARG A 1102 7.36 42.97 9.14
N LEU A 1103 8.56 43.53 9.37
CA LEU A 1103 9.85 42.90 9.09
C LEU A 1103 10.44 42.28 10.36
N THR A 1104 11.19 41.19 10.22
CA THR A 1104 11.93 40.57 11.35
C THR A 1104 13.14 41.41 11.76
N ASP A 1105 13.66 41.19 12.96
CA ASP A 1105 14.85 41.91 13.43
C ASP A 1105 16.11 41.63 12.59
N ASP A 1106 16.25 40.41 12.07
CA ASP A 1106 17.31 40.07 11.11
C ASP A 1106 17.16 40.85 9.80
N GLN A 1107 15.94 40.97 9.27
CA GLN A 1107 15.65 41.75 8.05
C GLN A 1107 15.93 43.25 8.28
N ARG A 1108 15.49 43.82 9.41
CA ARG A 1108 15.75 45.22 9.77
C ARG A 1108 17.25 45.49 9.95
N SER A 1109 17.98 44.56 10.56
CA SER A 1109 19.43 44.66 10.72
C SER A 1109 20.15 44.59 9.37
N ALA A 1110 19.77 43.63 8.51
CA ALA A 1110 20.34 43.48 7.18
C ALA A 1110 20.10 44.71 6.29
N ILE A 1111 18.95 45.41 6.38
CA ILE A 1111 18.73 46.64 5.60
C ILE A 1111 19.64 47.77 6.11
N ARG A 1112 19.81 47.94 7.44
CA ARG A 1112 20.75 48.92 8.02
C ARG A 1112 22.20 48.67 7.60
N GLU A 1113 22.63 47.41 7.52
CA GLU A 1113 23.97 47.02 7.06
C GLU A 1113 24.15 47.26 5.54
N ASN A 1114 23.13 46.92 4.74
CA ASN A 1114 23.13 47.17 3.30
C ASN A 1114 23.14 48.66 2.95
N LEU A 1115 22.39 49.52 3.66
CA LEU A 1115 22.41 50.97 3.44
C LEU A 1115 23.82 51.57 3.63
N LYS A 1116 24.54 51.15 4.69
CA LYS A 1116 25.93 51.55 4.91
C LYS A 1116 26.87 50.98 3.85
N THR A 1117 26.70 49.72 3.46
CA THR A 1117 27.50 49.05 2.42
C THR A 1117 27.33 49.68 1.04
N LEU A 1118 26.12 50.17 0.72
CA LEU A 1118 25.79 50.87 -0.51
C LEU A 1118 26.15 52.37 -0.49
N GLY A 1119 26.74 52.87 0.60
CA GLY A 1119 27.28 54.24 0.68
C GLY A 1119 26.26 55.34 1.00
N PHE A 1120 25.07 54.99 1.52
CA PHE A 1120 24.14 55.99 2.04
C PHE A 1120 24.73 56.62 3.31
N ALA A 1121 24.81 57.96 3.36
CA ALA A 1121 25.36 58.64 4.53
C ALA A 1121 24.39 58.58 5.72
N ASP A 1122 24.92 58.37 6.92
CA ASP A 1122 24.19 58.20 8.20
C ASP A 1122 23.31 59.40 8.65
N LYS A 1123 23.21 60.45 7.84
CA LYS A 1123 22.35 61.63 8.03
C LYS A 1123 21.21 61.73 7.02
N ASP A 1124 21.21 60.89 5.99
CA ASP A 1124 20.32 60.96 4.83
C ASP A 1124 19.33 59.76 4.80
N TRP A 1125 19.24 58.99 5.90
CA TRP A 1125 18.25 57.92 6.12
C TRP A 1125 17.93 57.76 7.62
N SER A 1126 16.78 57.17 7.95
CA SER A 1126 16.40 56.76 9.33
C SER A 1126 15.55 55.48 9.32
N MET A 1127 15.45 54.80 10.47
CA MET A 1127 14.65 53.59 10.69
C MET A 1127 14.16 53.51 12.16
N ASP A 1128 13.75 54.66 12.71
CA ASP A 1128 13.24 54.83 14.09
C ASP A 1128 11.72 55.06 14.10
#